data_AF-X6LQ33-F1
#
_entry.id   AF-X6LQ33-F1
#
_cell.length_a   1.000
_cell.length_b   1.000
_cell.length_c   1.000
_cell.angle_alpha   90.00
_cell.angle_beta   90.00
_cell.angle_gamma   90.00
#
_symmetry.space_group_name_H-M   'P 1'
#
loop_
_entity.id
_entity.type
_entity.pdbx_description
1 polymer ?
#
loop_
_entity_poly.entity_id
_entity_poly.type
_entity_poly.pdbx_seq_one_letter_code
_entity_poly.pdbx_strand_id
1 'polypeptide(L)'
;MHNIFSINFYQRFENSNSEWKCDDTETKLISVIKTDLRIRELEQANAPIYSEMYVIDLLNGNKDTILSQSILKFLFQQSKEVWDNICSMDNDNKCWEVMLTAFQKDFGKWNSYLAELENKGIFGDDSVRKSFLNQFIYNNEFIKLHFFKNKRLCNAFFDVCLLHLAHDYNKTTKKKSWKEEIELLVTIENYSGKILYEKEAVFGLIDLLWNVNKFHCFKLELNDSSDSERRRELVKELLEKGQTNLKNLEVWVQFFNYIIEKNEDEWEELLIESLKDWWYADNFGERPSGKWRHRKVLWFLRPSRYNKIPGKFRYVFKTQVESTSNSFLFDNKCWDKDSKSELDECIGESLSDLSMLNWLLELLIQIPFKCDSNEVPSTEKESNEDEQEEKTSSQGGEDKNGTELLKKKLEYCVLYVEWKQLLVKHRNKMNIFRNLYNFIQTTLETLDSVIKEKKIDTMLYDFIKSKNEAHIKILWMAEDKGIDEQVWKDTLDKYENFKQISNNFKTVVRGYFETIPNDLQQFHEYVTKFGHCCLLDIEKDCAKSMKMLNPFKNDMQLMIDREDSELFRKMWTKRRATYSQNPISTMNAFMDVFKQANSDWEYLATAIKNNTLRYSGLEWCESMDWKLEMSILFPNVGSEAKDKMQENQKEIENAVGLRQTKHCWQILKQATEIIQNAHKNKSTIKSDEVWQTFLKQFEFIGQFEHDKEKTSMKEASNCYCICMECFGDIAKSKKNEKKIGEFATNEIFTNKEQFEYAIQKMDDSLNENFRHLVGKLRKVNKVLQKKIWNRTYVSISELAKAVIELYKESNSNFQEKLKDCLNMDFDEFFRFIKEGDQLP
;
A
#
# COMPACT_ATOMS: atom_id res chain seq x y z
N MET A 1 45.57 25.96 69.82
CA MET A 1 46.38 25.93 68.59
C MET A 1 45.69 25.02 67.59
N HIS A 2 44.77 25.60 66.80
CA HIS A 2 43.73 24.87 66.08
C HIS A 2 44.09 24.61 64.59
N ASN A 3 45.37 24.52 64.21
CA ASN A 3 45.69 24.64 62.78
C ASN A 3 47.02 23.99 62.30
N ILE A 4 47.32 22.74 62.67
CA ILE A 4 48.49 22.02 62.09
C ILE A 4 48.22 20.59 61.57
N PHE A 5 47.13 19.89 61.91
CA PHE A 5 46.94 18.48 61.47
C PHE A 5 45.78 18.19 60.48
N SER A 6 45.04 19.20 60.02
CA SER A 6 44.06 19.04 58.92
C SER A 6 44.71 19.07 57.53
N ILE A 7 45.85 18.40 57.38
CA ILE A 7 46.50 18.25 56.08
C ILE A 7 45.98 16.97 55.46
N ASN A 8 45.21 17.14 54.39
CA ASN A 8 44.77 16.10 53.48
C ASN A 8 46.02 15.32 53.02
N PHE A 9 46.28 14.16 53.62
CA PHE A 9 47.52 13.38 53.42
C PHE A 9 47.77 13.10 51.93
N TYR A 10 46.68 13.00 51.15
CA TYR A 10 46.67 12.83 49.71
C TYR A 10 47.32 14.00 48.94
N GLN A 11 47.05 15.26 49.32
CA GLN A 11 47.55 16.44 48.61
C GLN A 11 49.03 16.74 48.87
N ARG A 12 49.61 16.24 49.97
CA ARG A 12 51.06 16.32 50.21
C ARG A 12 51.84 15.28 49.42
N PHE A 13 51.23 14.13 49.11
CA PHE A 13 51.86 13.11 48.26
C PHE A 13 51.95 13.53 46.79
N GLU A 14 50.95 14.25 46.26
CA GLU A 14 50.98 14.76 44.88
C GLU A 14 51.99 15.91 44.65
N ASN A 15 52.35 16.67 45.68
CA ASN A 15 53.15 17.89 45.54
C ASN A 15 54.64 17.76 45.94
N SER A 16 55.12 16.57 46.35
CA SER A 16 56.55 16.30 46.56
C SER A 16 57.11 15.43 45.43
N ASN A 17 57.29 16.03 44.26
CA ASN A 17 57.82 15.37 43.05
C ASN A 17 59.35 15.21 43.01
N SER A 18 60.02 15.21 44.17
CA SER A 18 61.48 14.98 44.22
C SER A 18 61.93 14.56 45.62
N GLU A 19 61.70 13.28 45.98
CA GLU A 19 62.56 12.43 46.86
C GLU A 19 61.91 11.08 47.28
N TRP A 20 60.91 10.58 46.54
CA TRP A 20 60.34 9.24 46.80
C TRP A 20 60.73 8.31 45.65
N LYS A 21 61.87 7.62 45.79
CA LYS A 21 62.15 6.45 44.96
C LYS A 21 61.09 5.38 45.27
N CYS A 22 60.49 4.83 44.21
CA CYS A 22 59.35 3.91 44.21
C CYS A 22 59.56 2.62 45.04
N ASP A 23 60.81 2.27 45.35
CA ASP A 23 61.15 1.00 46.01
C ASP A 23 60.87 0.97 47.53
N ASP A 24 60.35 2.06 48.13
CA ASP A 24 60.19 2.16 49.58
C ASP A 24 58.77 2.55 50.04
N THR A 25 57.80 2.65 49.12
CA THR A 25 56.41 3.05 49.46
C THR A 25 55.69 2.00 50.31
N GLU A 26 55.84 0.72 49.97
CA GLU A 26 55.32 -0.40 50.77
C GLU A 26 55.91 -0.37 52.19
N THR A 27 57.24 -0.32 52.30
CA THR A 27 57.96 -0.27 53.58
C THR A 27 57.50 0.91 54.43
N LYS A 28 57.31 2.08 53.81
CA LYS A 28 56.84 3.29 54.49
C LYS A 28 55.40 3.17 54.97
N LEU A 29 54.48 2.66 54.14
CA LEU A 29 53.08 2.45 54.55
C LEU A 29 52.96 1.43 55.68
N ILE A 30 53.67 0.29 55.57
CA ILE A 30 53.74 -0.70 56.65
C ILE A 30 54.39 -0.11 57.90
N SER A 31 55.44 0.69 57.76
CA SER A 31 56.10 1.36 58.89
C SER A 31 55.18 2.36 59.58
N VAL A 32 54.38 3.10 58.82
CA VAL A 32 53.35 4.02 59.35
C VAL A 32 52.31 3.21 60.14
N ILE A 33 51.76 2.13 59.58
CA ILE A 33 50.79 1.28 60.29
C ILE A 33 51.41 0.69 61.56
N LYS A 34 52.65 0.17 61.50
CA LYS A 34 53.35 -0.38 62.66
C LYS A 34 53.63 0.66 63.73
N THR A 35 53.98 1.88 63.35
CA THR A 35 54.28 2.97 64.29
C THR A 35 53.00 3.42 64.98
N ASP A 36 51.92 3.58 64.22
CA ASP A 36 50.59 3.90 64.75
C ASP A 36 50.05 2.83 65.70
N LEU A 37 50.19 1.55 65.33
CA LEU A 37 49.85 0.42 66.23
C LEU A 37 50.65 0.47 67.53
N ARG A 38 51.97 0.72 67.47
CA ARG A 38 52.82 0.85 68.66
C ARG A 38 52.47 2.06 69.53
N ILE A 39 52.11 3.18 68.93
CA ILE A 39 51.68 4.38 69.68
C ILE A 39 50.37 4.08 70.43
N ARG A 40 49.41 3.41 69.77
CA ARG A 40 48.16 2.97 70.39
C ARG A 40 48.39 2.02 71.57
N GLU A 41 49.38 1.12 71.46
CA GLU A 41 49.80 0.22 72.54
C GLU A 41 50.43 0.99 73.73
N LEU A 42 51.18 2.06 73.47
CA LEU A 42 51.93 2.81 74.49
C LEU A 42 51.10 3.84 75.26
N GLU A 43 50.17 4.54 74.62
CA GLU A 43 49.50 5.69 75.23
C GLU A 43 48.15 5.38 75.90
N GLN A 44 47.58 4.18 75.75
CA GLN A 44 46.16 3.90 76.12
C GLN A 44 45.20 5.03 75.67
N ALA A 45 45.56 5.76 74.62
CA ALA A 45 44.80 6.88 74.11
C ALA A 45 43.83 6.36 73.05
N ASN A 46 42.56 6.77 73.16
CA ASN A 46 41.62 6.70 72.05
C ASN A 46 42.13 7.64 70.94
N ALA A 47 42.93 7.09 70.03
CA ALA A 47 43.33 7.81 68.84
C ALA A 47 42.08 8.06 67.97
N PRO A 48 41.76 9.31 67.58
CA PRO A 48 40.61 9.60 66.72
C PRO A 48 40.84 9.19 65.25
N ILE A 49 42.03 8.68 64.91
CA ILE A 49 42.49 8.45 63.54
C ILE A 49 43.29 7.15 63.52
N TYR A 50 42.89 6.18 62.69
CA TYR A 50 43.59 4.90 62.53
C TYR A 50 44.27 4.81 61.17
N SER A 51 45.57 4.55 61.17
CA SER A 51 46.37 4.58 59.94
C SER A 51 45.95 3.51 58.91
N GLU A 52 45.52 2.32 59.35
CA GLU A 52 45.08 1.22 58.49
C GLU A 52 43.93 1.63 57.55
N MET A 53 43.04 2.49 58.03
CA MET A 53 41.87 2.94 57.27
C MET A 53 42.26 3.89 56.13
N TYR A 54 43.13 4.85 56.41
CA TYR A 54 43.65 5.77 55.38
C TYR A 54 44.51 5.03 54.35
N VAL A 55 45.19 3.96 54.77
CA VAL A 55 45.93 3.11 53.84
C VAL A 55 44.97 2.36 52.90
N ILE A 56 43.85 1.81 53.40
CA ILE A 56 42.82 1.21 52.53
C ILE A 56 42.22 2.24 51.56
N ASP A 57 41.92 3.45 52.03
CA ASP A 57 41.45 4.54 51.15
C ASP A 57 42.48 4.89 50.06
N LEU A 58 43.77 4.96 50.43
CA LEU A 58 44.86 5.23 49.49
C LEU A 58 44.99 4.11 48.44
N LEU A 59 44.90 2.85 48.87
CA LEU A 59 44.93 1.69 47.97
C LEU A 59 43.73 1.68 47.02
N ASN A 60 42.54 2.09 47.50
CA ASN A 60 41.37 2.16 46.62
C ASN A 60 41.53 3.24 45.55
N GLY A 61 42.12 4.38 45.92
CA GLY A 61 42.41 5.49 45.00
C GLY A 61 43.50 5.17 43.97
N ASN A 62 44.57 4.47 44.38
CA ASN A 62 45.70 4.19 43.50
C ASN A 62 45.48 2.99 42.56
N LYS A 63 44.62 2.05 42.95
CA LYS A 63 44.32 0.80 42.24
C LYS A 63 45.55 -0.04 41.85
N ASP A 64 46.65 0.08 42.59
CA ASP A 64 47.87 -0.69 42.36
C ASP A 64 47.70 -2.10 42.94
N THR A 65 47.59 -3.10 42.06
CA THR A 65 47.40 -4.50 42.43
C THR A 65 48.55 -5.06 43.28
N ILE A 66 49.81 -4.75 42.97
CA ILE A 66 50.97 -5.34 43.66
C ILE A 66 51.10 -4.75 45.06
N LEU A 67 50.99 -3.43 45.15
CA LEU A 67 51.01 -2.72 46.43
C LEU A 67 49.82 -3.14 47.31
N SER A 68 48.62 -3.22 46.74
CA SER A 68 47.43 -3.68 47.47
C SER A 68 47.59 -5.10 47.98
N GLN A 69 48.13 -6.03 47.17
CA GLN A 69 48.41 -7.40 47.61
C GLN A 69 49.38 -7.44 48.79
N SER A 70 50.47 -6.68 48.74
CA SER A 70 51.49 -6.74 49.79
C SER A 70 50.99 -6.13 51.11
N ILE A 71 50.30 -4.99 51.03
CA ILE A 71 49.70 -4.34 52.21
C ILE A 71 48.57 -5.20 52.79
N LEU A 72 47.67 -5.75 51.96
CA LEU A 72 46.61 -6.65 52.46
C LEU A 72 47.20 -7.89 53.12
N LYS A 73 48.25 -8.48 52.56
CA LYS A 73 48.95 -9.62 53.19
C LYS A 73 49.48 -9.27 54.58
N PHE A 74 50.00 -8.05 54.77
CA PHE A 74 50.39 -7.56 56.10
C PHE A 74 49.17 -7.35 57.01
N LEU A 75 48.09 -6.76 56.50
CA LEU A 75 46.85 -6.50 57.25
C LEU A 75 46.15 -7.80 57.70
N PHE A 76 46.10 -8.84 56.87
CA PHE A 76 45.54 -10.14 57.23
C PHE A 76 46.23 -10.77 58.44
N GLN A 77 47.53 -10.51 58.62
CA GLN A 77 48.28 -10.98 59.79
C GLN A 77 47.97 -10.22 61.09
N GLN A 78 47.22 -9.10 61.02
CA GLN A 78 46.90 -8.27 62.19
C GLN A 78 45.71 -8.81 63.00
N SER A 79 45.44 -8.18 64.14
CA SER A 79 44.39 -8.56 65.07
C SER A 79 42.99 -8.33 64.50
N LYS A 80 41.99 -8.93 65.14
CA LYS A 80 40.57 -8.71 64.81
C LYS A 80 40.21 -7.22 64.88
N GLU A 81 40.69 -6.51 65.90
CA GLU A 81 40.44 -5.09 66.12
C GLU A 81 40.87 -4.22 64.93
N VAL A 82 41.99 -4.53 64.28
CA VAL A 82 42.44 -3.81 63.07
C VAL A 82 41.45 -4.00 61.91
N TRP A 83 40.93 -5.21 61.73
CA TRP A 83 39.93 -5.50 60.70
C TRP A 83 38.55 -4.94 61.05
N ASP A 84 38.17 -4.97 62.32
CA ASP A 84 36.96 -4.31 62.81
C ASP A 84 37.05 -2.80 62.51
N ASN A 85 38.22 -2.17 62.70
CA ASN A 85 38.44 -0.76 62.33
C ASN A 85 38.34 -0.52 60.82
N ILE A 86 39.01 -1.35 60.00
CA ILE A 86 38.94 -1.27 58.54
C ILE A 86 37.49 -1.38 58.04
N CYS A 87 36.73 -2.34 58.58
CA CYS A 87 35.34 -2.56 58.18
C CYS A 87 34.37 -1.51 58.77
N SER A 88 34.68 -0.90 59.91
CA SER A 88 33.78 0.04 60.61
C SER A 88 33.59 1.40 59.92
N MET A 89 34.57 1.92 59.16
CA MET A 89 34.38 3.08 58.28
C MET A 89 34.36 2.71 56.80
N ASP A 90 34.07 1.45 56.47
CA ASP A 90 33.88 1.03 55.08
C ASP A 90 32.52 1.53 54.52
N ASN A 91 32.27 2.83 54.65
CA ASN A 91 31.03 3.52 54.28
C ASN A 91 30.76 3.49 52.76
N ASP A 92 31.70 2.98 51.96
CA ASP A 92 31.54 2.81 50.51
C ASP A 92 32.06 1.45 50.00
N ASN A 93 32.24 0.42 50.84
CA ASN A 93 32.72 -0.91 50.46
C ASN A 93 34.13 -0.96 49.83
N LYS A 94 34.94 0.07 50.06
CA LYS A 94 36.30 0.27 49.56
C LYS A 94 37.25 -0.86 49.98
N CYS A 95 37.07 -1.45 51.15
CA CYS A 95 37.88 -2.60 51.56
C CYS A 95 37.69 -3.77 50.58
N TRP A 96 36.44 -4.06 50.21
CA TRP A 96 36.12 -5.12 49.25
C TRP A 96 36.60 -4.78 47.84
N GLU A 97 36.56 -3.51 47.44
CA GLU A 97 37.11 -3.04 46.16
C GLU A 97 38.64 -3.15 46.09
N VAL A 98 39.35 -2.84 47.19
CA VAL A 98 40.80 -3.00 47.30
C VAL A 98 41.18 -4.47 47.25
N MET A 99 40.44 -5.33 47.96
CA MET A 99 40.61 -6.77 47.82
C MET A 99 40.41 -7.17 46.36
N LEU A 100 39.30 -6.75 45.71
CA LEU A 100 38.96 -7.09 44.31
C LEU A 100 40.09 -6.70 43.36
N THR A 101 40.64 -5.50 43.56
CA THR A 101 41.74 -4.94 42.78
C THR A 101 43.06 -5.68 43.02
N ALA A 102 43.32 -6.10 44.27
CA ALA A 102 44.51 -6.82 44.65
C ALA A 102 44.50 -8.25 44.08
N PHE A 103 43.40 -8.96 44.19
CA PHE A 103 43.40 -10.40 43.92
C PHE A 103 42.84 -10.77 42.54
N GLN A 104 42.04 -9.89 41.91
CA GLN A 104 41.47 -10.09 40.58
C GLN A 104 41.07 -11.55 40.29
N LYS A 105 41.80 -12.23 39.38
CA LYS A 105 41.56 -13.60 38.88
C LYS A 105 42.19 -14.72 39.74
N ASP A 106 42.92 -14.39 40.81
CA ASP A 106 43.55 -15.36 41.72
C ASP A 106 42.60 -15.71 42.87
N PHE A 107 41.54 -16.43 42.52
CA PHE A 107 40.49 -16.84 43.46
C PHE A 107 40.99 -17.83 44.53
N GLY A 108 42.11 -18.53 44.30
CA GLY A 108 42.75 -19.34 45.33
C GLY A 108 43.21 -18.50 46.51
N LYS A 109 43.82 -17.34 46.23
CA LYS A 109 44.19 -16.35 47.26
C LYS A 109 42.98 -15.64 47.85
N TRP A 110 41.98 -15.31 47.02
CA TRP A 110 40.72 -14.76 47.51
C TRP A 110 40.09 -15.67 48.58
N ASN A 111 40.01 -16.96 48.28
CA ASN A 111 39.43 -17.95 49.17
C ASN A 111 40.24 -18.13 50.45
N SER A 112 41.58 -18.18 50.36
CA SER A 112 42.42 -18.29 51.54
C SER A 112 42.28 -17.10 52.49
N TYR A 113 42.15 -15.88 51.95
CA TYR A 113 42.05 -14.67 52.76
C TYR A 113 40.64 -14.44 53.32
N LEU A 114 39.58 -14.80 52.58
CA LEU A 114 38.22 -14.82 53.14
C LEU A 114 38.12 -15.83 54.29
N ALA A 115 38.75 -17.01 54.16
CA ALA A 115 38.83 -17.98 55.24
C ALA A 115 39.58 -17.41 56.46
N GLU A 116 40.62 -16.61 56.26
CA GLU A 116 41.34 -15.93 57.33
C GLU A 116 40.50 -14.88 58.07
N LEU A 117 39.67 -14.12 57.36
CA LEU A 117 38.70 -13.17 57.95
C LEU A 117 37.58 -13.89 58.72
N GLU A 118 37.06 -15.00 58.20
CA GLU A 118 36.07 -15.82 58.90
C GLU A 118 36.67 -16.42 60.17
N ASN A 119 37.90 -16.96 60.12
CA ASN A 119 38.59 -17.51 61.29
C ASN A 119 38.83 -16.46 62.38
N LYS A 120 38.96 -15.18 62.01
CA LYS A 120 39.05 -14.05 62.96
C LYS A 120 37.68 -13.58 63.46
N GLY A 121 36.59 -14.13 62.93
CA GLY A 121 35.22 -13.82 63.30
C GLY A 121 34.69 -12.49 62.74
N ILE A 122 35.26 -11.99 61.65
CA ILE A 122 34.92 -10.69 61.06
C ILE A 122 33.50 -10.67 60.47
N PHE A 123 33.10 -11.73 59.75
CA PHE A 123 31.72 -11.87 59.25
C PHE A 123 30.69 -12.19 60.35
N GLY A 124 31.12 -12.25 61.61
CA GLY A 124 30.22 -12.33 62.76
C GLY A 124 29.36 -11.08 62.94
N ASP A 125 29.79 -9.94 62.39
CA ASP A 125 29.04 -8.69 62.34
C ASP A 125 28.09 -8.67 61.12
N ASP A 126 26.80 -8.44 61.38
CA ASP A 126 25.76 -8.41 60.35
C ASP A 126 25.95 -7.24 59.35
N SER A 127 26.54 -6.12 59.78
CA SER A 127 26.82 -4.97 58.91
C SER A 127 27.93 -5.28 57.91
N VAL A 128 29.01 -5.93 58.36
CA VAL A 128 30.15 -6.35 57.54
C VAL A 128 29.73 -7.44 56.55
N ARG A 129 28.95 -8.42 57.00
CA ARG A 129 28.40 -9.47 56.13
C ARG A 129 27.48 -8.89 55.06
N LYS A 130 26.60 -7.94 55.41
CA LYS A 130 25.74 -7.25 54.43
C LYS A 130 26.55 -6.41 53.46
N SER A 131 27.57 -5.69 53.92
CA SER A 131 28.49 -4.93 53.06
C SER A 131 29.21 -5.82 52.04
N PHE A 132 29.68 -6.99 52.47
CA PHE A 132 30.28 -7.99 51.58
C PHE A 132 29.26 -8.54 50.57
N LEU A 133 28.07 -8.98 51.02
CA LEU A 133 27.02 -9.50 50.13
C LEU A 133 26.51 -8.44 49.14
N ASN A 134 26.46 -7.17 49.56
CA ASN A 134 26.11 -6.04 48.71
C ASN A 134 27.03 -5.90 47.49
N GLN A 135 28.28 -6.39 47.57
CA GLN A 135 29.15 -6.42 46.39
C GLN A 135 28.62 -7.38 45.32
N PHE A 136 28.06 -8.51 45.73
CA PHE A 136 27.50 -9.49 44.79
C PHE A 136 26.14 -9.06 44.24
N ILE A 137 25.38 -8.28 45.01
CA ILE A 137 24.06 -7.77 44.63
C ILE A 137 24.19 -6.52 43.73
N TYR A 138 25.05 -5.57 44.09
CA TYR A 138 25.08 -4.23 43.48
C TYR A 138 26.34 -3.91 42.66
N ASN A 139 27.45 -4.63 42.81
CA ASN A 139 28.68 -4.34 42.07
C ASN A 139 28.70 -5.06 40.71
N ASN A 140 28.34 -4.33 39.65
CA ASN A 140 28.27 -4.88 38.29
C ASN A 140 29.61 -5.39 37.74
N GLU A 141 30.75 -4.81 38.16
CA GLU A 141 32.07 -5.31 37.73
C GLU A 141 32.40 -6.64 38.41
N PHE A 142 32.01 -6.79 39.68
CA PHE A 142 32.09 -8.05 40.41
C PHE A 142 31.27 -9.16 39.73
N ILE A 143 30.02 -8.86 39.33
CA ILE A 143 29.13 -9.79 38.62
C ILE A 143 29.69 -10.18 37.24
N LYS A 144 30.21 -9.21 36.48
CA LYS A 144 30.79 -9.45 35.14
C LYS A 144 32.07 -10.29 35.20
N LEU A 145 32.97 -10.00 36.16
CA LEU A 145 34.23 -10.74 36.32
C LEU A 145 33.98 -12.24 36.59
N HIS A 146 32.86 -12.55 37.25
CA HIS A 146 32.51 -13.88 37.69
C HIS A 146 32.05 -14.82 36.55
N PHE A 147 31.30 -14.31 35.57
CA PHE A 147 30.66 -15.15 34.54
C PHE A 147 31.31 -15.10 33.16
N PHE A 148 32.01 -14.02 32.77
CA PHE A 148 32.41 -13.85 31.36
C PHE A 148 33.69 -14.60 30.94
N LYS A 149 34.45 -15.25 31.84
CA LYS A 149 35.80 -15.73 31.48
C LYS A 149 36.19 -17.18 31.80
N ASN A 150 35.43 -17.97 32.58
CA ASN A 150 35.82 -19.39 32.80
C ASN A 150 34.67 -20.29 33.31
N LYS A 151 34.42 -21.44 32.65
CA LYS A 151 33.44 -22.46 33.11
C LYS A 151 33.72 -23.01 34.51
N ARG A 152 34.98 -23.01 34.96
CA ARG A 152 35.33 -23.42 36.34
C ARG A 152 34.94 -22.39 37.40
N LEU A 153 34.71 -21.12 37.02
CA LEU A 153 34.44 -20.03 37.96
C LEU A 153 33.01 -20.05 38.51
N CYS A 154 31.99 -20.36 37.70
CA CYS A 154 30.63 -20.56 38.22
C CYS A 154 30.62 -21.67 39.27
N ASN A 155 31.23 -22.82 38.97
CA ASN A 155 31.36 -23.91 39.94
C ASN A 155 32.11 -23.47 41.20
N ALA A 156 33.17 -22.65 41.08
CA ALA A 156 33.90 -22.13 42.23
C ALA A 156 33.11 -21.10 43.07
N PHE A 157 32.16 -20.36 42.49
CA PHE A 157 31.26 -19.47 43.25
C PHE A 157 30.10 -20.20 43.89
N PHE A 158 29.54 -21.18 43.19
CA PHE A 158 28.69 -22.15 43.83
C PHE A 158 29.46 -22.78 44.99
N ASP A 159 30.70 -23.25 44.82
CA ASP A 159 31.52 -23.79 45.91
C ASP A 159 31.88 -22.76 47.00
N VAL A 160 32.17 -21.49 46.70
CA VAL A 160 32.51 -20.48 47.72
C VAL A 160 31.29 -20.01 48.52
N CYS A 161 30.15 -19.77 47.85
CA CYS A 161 28.90 -19.42 48.51
C CYS A 161 28.22 -20.62 49.20
N LEU A 162 28.39 -21.86 48.68
CA LEU A 162 27.83 -23.10 49.23
C LEU A 162 28.72 -23.80 50.26
N LEU A 163 30.05 -23.88 50.08
CA LEU A 163 30.95 -24.64 50.98
C LEU A 163 31.61 -23.78 52.07
N HIS A 164 32.12 -22.57 51.78
CA HIS A 164 32.99 -21.88 52.76
C HIS A 164 32.24 -21.08 53.83
N LEU A 165 31.06 -20.53 53.53
CA LEU A 165 30.19 -19.91 54.55
C LEU A 165 29.42 -20.95 55.40
N ALA A 166 29.54 -22.24 55.07
CA ALA A 166 28.86 -23.34 55.76
C ALA A 166 29.83 -24.25 56.56
N HIS A 167 31.15 -24.08 56.42
CA HIS A 167 32.12 -25.01 57.00
C HIS A 167 32.80 -24.46 58.28
N ASP A 168 32.04 -24.41 59.38
CA ASP A 168 32.60 -24.81 60.67
C ASP A 168 31.58 -25.67 61.45
N TYR A 169 31.54 -26.95 61.08
CA TYR A 169 30.68 -27.96 61.71
C TYR A 169 31.26 -28.48 63.04
N ASN A 170 32.13 -27.74 63.73
CA ASN A 170 32.58 -28.18 65.05
C ASN A 170 32.98 -27.06 66.01
N LYS A 171 32.06 -26.11 66.27
CA LYS A 171 31.81 -25.54 67.61
C LYS A 171 30.62 -24.57 67.61
N THR A 172 29.47 -25.06 68.10
CA THR A 172 28.41 -24.32 68.83
C THR A 172 27.75 -23.05 68.27
N THR A 173 28.01 -22.56 67.06
CA THR A 173 27.19 -21.48 66.48
C THR A 173 26.72 -21.82 65.07
N LYS A 174 25.45 -22.22 64.96
CA LYS A 174 24.71 -22.24 63.69
C LYS A 174 24.71 -20.82 63.11
N LYS A 175 25.50 -20.54 62.07
CA LYS A 175 25.38 -19.28 61.33
C LYS A 175 25.10 -19.60 59.87
N LYS A 176 23.93 -19.16 59.40
CA LYS A 176 23.51 -19.24 58.00
C LYS A 176 24.10 -18.05 57.24
N SER A 177 24.63 -18.27 56.04
CA SER A 177 25.07 -17.20 55.13
C SER A 177 23.89 -16.32 54.70
N TRP A 178 22.80 -16.94 54.27
CA TRP A 178 21.49 -16.30 54.02
C TRP A 178 20.56 -16.64 55.18
N LYS A 179 20.08 -15.62 55.90
CA LYS A 179 19.20 -15.84 57.06
C LYS A 179 17.74 -16.00 56.61
N GLU A 180 17.38 -15.43 55.47
CA GLU A 180 16.01 -15.37 54.93
C GLU A 180 15.94 -15.87 53.47
N GLU A 181 14.83 -16.54 53.11
CA GLU A 181 14.55 -17.05 51.74
C GLU A 181 14.57 -15.92 50.70
N ILE A 182 14.05 -14.76 51.08
CA ILE A 182 13.98 -13.55 50.24
C ILE A 182 15.38 -13.10 49.78
N GLU A 183 16.41 -13.21 50.62
CA GLU A 183 17.76 -12.79 50.25
C GLU A 183 18.35 -13.69 49.14
N LEU A 184 18.04 -15.00 49.18
CA LEU A 184 18.42 -15.95 48.13
C LEU A 184 17.65 -15.69 46.83
N LEU A 185 16.34 -15.47 46.90
CA LEU A 185 15.51 -15.19 45.73
C LEU A 185 15.91 -13.87 45.05
N VAL A 186 16.15 -12.79 45.82
CA VAL A 186 16.67 -11.50 45.31
C VAL A 186 18.03 -11.68 44.64
N THR A 187 18.87 -12.56 45.18
CA THR A 187 20.17 -12.87 44.58
C THR A 187 19.97 -13.58 43.24
N ILE A 188 19.16 -14.64 43.20
CA ILE A 188 18.85 -15.38 41.96
C ILE A 188 18.21 -14.48 40.91
N GLU A 189 17.31 -13.58 41.29
CA GLU A 189 16.68 -12.58 40.42
C GLU A 189 17.71 -11.64 39.77
N ASN A 190 18.62 -11.07 40.57
CA ASN A 190 19.69 -10.24 40.05
C ASN A 190 20.63 -11.00 39.10
N TYR A 191 20.81 -12.30 39.33
CA TYR A 191 21.59 -13.17 38.45
C TYR A 191 20.82 -13.57 37.20
N SER A 192 19.55 -13.94 37.30
CA SER A 192 18.70 -14.38 36.17
C SER A 192 18.76 -13.33 35.06
N GLY A 193 18.70 -12.04 35.42
CA GLY A 193 18.84 -10.86 34.56
C GLY A 193 20.13 -10.78 33.73
N LYS A 194 21.24 -11.27 34.26
CA LYS A 194 22.60 -10.94 33.80
C LYS A 194 23.40 -12.15 33.27
N ILE A 195 22.90 -13.37 33.44
CA ILE A 195 23.59 -14.59 33.00
C ILE A 195 23.46 -14.87 31.50
N LEU A 196 24.49 -15.51 30.93
CA LEU A 196 24.37 -16.19 29.63
C LEU A 196 23.53 -17.46 29.82
N TYR A 197 22.63 -17.74 28.86
CA TYR A 197 21.76 -18.93 28.90
C TYR A 197 22.53 -20.20 28.52
N GLU A 198 23.52 -20.55 29.32
CA GLU A 198 24.31 -21.77 29.18
C GLU A 198 23.73 -22.87 30.07
N LYS A 199 23.83 -24.12 29.59
CA LYS A 199 23.24 -25.28 30.26
C LYS A 199 23.64 -25.36 31.73
N GLU A 200 24.92 -25.28 32.04
CA GLU A 200 25.42 -25.45 33.41
C GLU A 200 24.93 -24.34 34.35
N ALA A 201 24.86 -23.10 33.88
CA ALA A 201 24.42 -21.96 34.69
C ALA A 201 22.92 -22.00 34.98
N VAL A 202 22.09 -22.24 33.95
CA VAL A 202 20.63 -22.23 34.12
C VAL A 202 20.17 -23.45 34.92
N PHE A 203 20.73 -24.64 34.66
CA PHE A 203 20.40 -25.83 35.46
C PHE A 203 20.82 -25.65 36.92
N GLY A 204 21.96 -25.00 37.20
CA GLY A 204 22.39 -24.70 38.57
C GLY A 204 21.44 -23.75 39.31
N LEU A 205 20.89 -22.73 38.63
CA LEU A 205 19.86 -21.87 39.21
C LEU A 205 18.56 -22.61 39.48
N ILE A 206 18.13 -23.51 38.58
CA ILE A 206 16.96 -24.37 38.80
C ILE A 206 17.19 -25.35 39.96
N ASP A 207 18.39 -25.93 40.08
CA ASP A 207 18.78 -26.75 41.24
C ASP A 207 18.70 -25.97 42.55
N LEU A 208 19.10 -24.69 42.58
CA LEU A 208 18.94 -23.82 43.76
C LEU A 208 17.48 -23.45 44.06
N LEU A 209 16.59 -23.43 43.07
CA LEU A 209 15.19 -23.09 43.27
C LEU A 209 14.37 -24.31 43.72
N TRP A 210 14.67 -25.51 43.21
CA TRP A 210 13.83 -26.70 43.38
C TRP A 210 14.49 -27.89 44.07
N ASN A 211 15.83 -27.95 44.11
CA ASN A 211 16.59 -29.06 44.67
C ASN A 211 17.51 -28.61 45.82
N VAL A 212 17.09 -27.60 46.61
CA VAL A 212 17.89 -27.03 47.72
C VAL A 212 18.41 -28.09 48.71
N ASN A 213 17.66 -29.18 48.90
CA ASN A 213 18.05 -30.27 49.81
C ASN A 213 19.25 -31.10 49.32
N LYS A 214 19.60 -31.06 48.02
CA LYS A 214 20.86 -31.64 47.50
C LYS A 214 22.08 -30.92 48.07
N PHE A 215 21.92 -29.70 48.55
CA PHE A 215 22.97 -28.90 49.15
C PHE A 215 22.88 -29.01 50.68
N HIS A 216 23.63 -29.94 51.27
CA HIS A 216 23.64 -30.22 52.72
C HIS A 216 23.90 -29.01 53.65
N CYS A 217 24.39 -27.91 53.10
CA CYS A 217 24.66 -26.63 53.77
C CYS A 217 23.40 -25.77 54.00
N PHE A 218 22.27 -26.05 53.34
CA PHE A 218 21.02 -25.32 53.52
C PHE A 218 20.00 -26.13 54.33
N LYS A 219 19.88 -25.85 55.64
CA LYS A 219 18.63 -26.10 56.39
C LYS A 219 17.67 -24.91 56.23
N LEU A 220 17.40 -24.54 54.98
CA LEU A 220 16.25 -23.71 54.64
C LEU A 220 15.15 -24.71 54.26
N GLU A 221 14.20 -24.92 55.17
CA GLU A 221 12.89 -25.42 54.75
C GLU A 221 12.28 -24.28 53.95
N LEU A 222 12.39 -24.32 52.63
CA LEU A 222 11.57 -23.49 51.74
C LEU A 222 10.13 -23.88 52.08
N ASN A 223 9.46 -23.08 52.92
CA ASN A 223 8.10 -23.37 53.34
C ASN A 223 7.18 -23.07 52.17
N ASP A 224 6.31 -24.02 51.81
CA ASP A 224 5.50 -23.98 50.58
C ASP A 224 4.53 -22.79 50.42
N SER A 225 4.46 -21.82 51.36
CA SER A 225 3.31 -20.91 51.46
C SER A 225 3.53 -19.40 51.33
N SER A 226 4.74 -18.82 51.44
CA SER A 226 4.89 -17.35 51.34
C SER A 226 5.67 -16.83 50.13
N ASP A 227 6.71 -17.53 49.67
CA ASP A 227 7.56 -17.08 48.56
C ASP A 227 7.49 -17.98 47.31
N SER A 228 6.51 -18.90 47.27
CA SER A 228 6.30 -19.83 46.13
C SER A 228 5.96 -19.09 44.84
N GLU A 229 5.25 -17.96 44.90
CA GLU A 229 4.92 -17.14 43.74
C GLU A 229 6.17 -16.50 43.11
N ARG A 230 7.02 -15.88 43.93
CA ARG A 230 8.28 -15.29 43.47
C ARG A 230 9.23 -16.34 42.89
N ARG A 231 9.28 -17.54 43.50
CA ARG A 231 10.01 -18.69 42.94
C ARG A 231 9.46 -19.08 41.56
N ARG A 232 8.14 -19.19 41.41
CA ARG A 232 7.49 -19.48 40.11
C ARG A 232 7.83 -18.42 39.07
N GLU A 233 7.74 -17.14 39.40
CA GLU A 233 8.09 -16.02 38.51
C GLU A 233 9.53 -16.13 38.00
N LEU A 234 10.50 -16.39 38.89
CA LEU A 234 11.90 -16.56 38.49
C LEU A 234 12.12 -17.74 37.54
N VAL A 235 11.40 -18.84 37.76
CA VAL A 235 11.47 -20.00 36.87
C VAL A 235 10.87 -19.68 35.51
N LYS A 236 9.73 -18.97 35.48
CA LYS A 236 9.11 -18.50 34.24
C LYS A 236 10.08 -17.61 33.45
N GLU A 237 10.70 -16.62 34.11
CA GLU A 237 11.70 -15.76 33.48
C GLU A 237 12.87 -16.54 32.88
N LEU A 238 13.37 -17.56 33.59
CA LEU A 238 14.43 -18.43 33.10
C LEU A 238 13.96 -19.22 31.88
N LEU A 239 12.79 -19.87 31.94
CA LEU A 239 12.24 -20.64 30.83
C LEU A 239 11.97 -19.75 29.60
N GLU A 240 11.44 -18.55 29.78
CA GLU A 240 11.22 -17.55 28.73
C GLU A 240 12.53 -17.13 28.05
N LYS A 241 13.61 -16.89 28.83
CA LYS A 241 14.94 -16.62 28.26
C LYS A 241 15.47 -17.76 27.40
N GLY A 242 15.09 -18.99 27.73
CA GLY A 242 15.38 -20.18 26.94
C GLY A 242 14.77 -20.19 25.54
N GLN A 243 13.69 -19.44 25.34
CA GLN A 243 12.90 -19.45 24.11
C GLN A 243 13.36 -18.40 23.08
N THR A 244 14.32 -17.55 23.45
CA THR A 244 14.71 -16.36 22.68
C THR A 244 15.48 -16.65 21.38
N ASN A 245 16.24 -17.74 21.31
CA ASN A 245 17.00 -18.12 20.10
C ASN A 245 17.24 -19.64 20.02
N LEU A 246 17.71 -20.14 18.87
CA LEU A 246 17.89 -21.57 18.61
C LEU A 246 18.91 -22.23 19.57
N LYS A 247 20.01 -21.55 19.92
CA LYS A 247 21.02 -22.08 20.85
C LYS A 247 20.44 -22.27 22.25
N ASN A 248 19.64 -21.32 22.71
CA ASN A 248 18.97 -21.38 24.00
C ASN A 248 17.87 -22.46 24.00
N LEU A 249 17.14 -22.61 22.89
CA LEU A 249 16.09 -23.62 22.74
C LEU A 249 16.62 -25.06 22.88
N GLU A 250 17.85 -25.33 22.41
CA GLU A 250 18.52 -26.61 22.62
C GLU A 250 18.83 -26.91 24.09
N VAL A 251 19.01 -25.89 24.93
CA VAL A 251 19.13 -26.05 26.39
C VAL A 251 17.74 -26.19 27.01
N TRP A 252 16.78 -25.35 26.60
CA TRP A 252 15.42 -25.35 27.11
C TRP A 252 14.72 -26.70 26.95
N VAL A 253 14.84 -27.35 25.80
CA VAL A 253 14.21 -28.65 25.53
C VAL A 253 14.72 -29.77 26.46
N GLN A 254 15.87 -29.59 27.09
CA GLN A 254 16.42 -30.56 28.03
C GLN A 254 15.70 -30.52 29.39
N PHE A 255 15.02 -29.42 29.74
CA PHE A 255 14.26 -29.33 30.99
C PHE A 255 13.08 -30.29 31.04
N PHE A 256 12.49 -30.67 29.90
CA PHE A 256 11.42 -31.67 29.87
C PHE A 256 11.83 -33.05 30.38
N ASN A 257 13.14 -33.34 30.44
CA ASN A 257 13.69 -34.58 31.01
C ASN A 257 14.37 -34.36 32.37
N TYR A 258 14.31 -33.14 32.89
CA TYR A 258 15.00 -32.80 34.12
C TYR A 258 14.14 -33.18 35.33
N ILE A 259 14.76 -33.89 36.27
CA ILE A 259 14.10 -34.45 37.45
C ILE A 259 14.36 -33.53 38.64
N ILE A 260 13.28 -33.13 39.32
CA ILE A 260 13.34 -32.40 40.59
C ILE A 260 12.87 -33.27 41.75
N GLU A 261 13.32 -32.96 42.97
CA GLU A 261 13.11 -33.81 44.16
C GLU A 261 11.78 -33.55 44.88
N LYS A 262 11.21 -32.35 44.77
CA LYS A 262 9.95 -31.93 45.40
C LYS A 262 9.12 -31.10 44.43
N ASN A 263 7.80 -31.05 44.63
CA ASN A 263 6.86 -30.24 43.85
C ASN A 263 6.90 -30.57 42.34
N GLU A 264 7.02 -31.85 42.00
CA GLU A 264 7.08 -32.34 40.61
C GLU A 264 5.87 -31.86 39.79
N ASP A 265 4.66 -31.92 40.36
CA ASP A 265 3.43 -31.43 39.73
C ASP A 265 3.53 -29.93 39.35
N GLU A 266 4.10 -29.10 40.22
CA GLU A 266 4.26 -27.64 40.00
C GLU A 266 5.29 -27.36 38.89
N TRP A 267 6.39 -28.12 38.86
CA TRP A 267 7.39 -28.02 37.79
C TRP A 267 6.86 -28.49 36.44
N GLU A 268 6.07 -29.56 36.44
CA GLU A 268 5.38 -30.02 35.24
C GLU A 268 4.42 -28.96 34.69
N GLU A 269 3.65 -28.32 35.56
CA GLU A 269 2.75 -27.23 35.18
C GLU A 269 3.54 -26.06 34.55
N LEU A 270 4.63 -25.62 35.17
CA LEU A 270 5.50 -24.57 34.64
C LEU A 270 6.10 -24.93 33.27
N LEU A 271 6.50 -26.19 33.06
CA LEU A 271 6.99 -26.66 31.77
C LEU A 271 5.88 -26.72 30.70
N ILE A 272 4.66 -27.09 31.08
CA ILE A 272 3.49 -27.08 30.20
C ILE A 272 3.13 -25.64 29.81
N GLU A 273 3.11 -24.72 30.76
CA GLU A 273 2.89 -23.28 30.50
C GLU A 273 3.96 -22.75 29.57
N SER A 274 5.23 -22.97 29.90
CA SER A 274 6.36 -22.57 29.05
C SER A 274 6.26 -23.13 27.62
N LEU A 275 5.84 -24.39 27.44
CA LEU A 275 5.64 -24.98 26.11
C LEU A 275 4.51 -24.27 25.33
N LYS A 276 3.40 -23.95 26.00
CA LYS A 276 2.27 -23.20 25.40
C LYS A 276 2.71 -21.78 25.04
N ASP A 277 3.38 -21.08 25.95
CA ASP A 277 3.87 -19.73 25.73
C ASP A 277 4.83 -19.69 24.55
N TRP A 278 5.78 -20.63 24.49
CA TRP A 278 6.65 -20.80 23.34
C TRP A 278 5.88 -21.03 22.04
N TRP A 279 4.82 -21.86 22.06
CA TRP A 279 4.01 -22.12 20.87
C TRP A 279 3.30 -20.86 20.34
N TYR A 280 2.76 -20.05 21.26
CA TYR A 280 2.01 -18.84 20.92
C TYR A 280 2.88 -17.61 20.68
N ALA A 281 4.15 -17.62 21.09
CA ALA A 281 5.06 -16.52 20.85
C ALA A 281 5.31 -16.27 19.35
N ASP A 282 5.45 -15.00 18.96
CA ASP A 282 5.66 -14.61 17.56
C ASP A 282 7.12 -14.72 17.10
N ASN A 283 8.05 -15.04 18.02
CA ASN A 283 9.47 -15.19 17.74
C ASN A 283 9.87 -16.66 17.56
N PHE A 284 10.79 -16.90 16.61
CA PHE A 284 11.47 -18.18 16.43
C PHE A 284 12.84 -17.97 15.78
N GLY A 285 13.90 -17.92 16.60
CA GLY A 285 15.26 -17.61 16.13
C GLY A 285 15.51 -16.12 15.89
N GLU A 286 16.56 -15.80 15.12
CA GLU A 286 17.05 -14.42 14.91
C GLU A 286 16.25 -13.58 13.89
N ARG A 287 15.18 -14.13 13.28
CA ARG A 287 14.40 -13.41 12.26
C ARG A 287 13.07 -12.90 12.83
N PRO A 288 12.81 -11.58 12.82
CA PRO A 288 11.55 -11.02 13.28
C PRO A 288 10.48 -11.03 12.17
N SER A 289 9.21 -11.16 12.58
CA SER A 289 7.94 -11.03 11.84
C SER A 289 7.30 -12.31 11.29
N GLY A 290 6.16 -12.70 11.88
CA GLY A 290 5.23 -13.72 11.37
C GLY A 290 4.91 -14.85 12.36
N LYS A 291 3.69 -15.41 12.33
CA LYS A 291 3.34 -16.63 13.08
C LYS A 291 4.03 -17.84 12.43
N TRP A 292 5.30 -18.10 12.76
CA TRP A 292 6.15 -19.18 12.20
C TRP A 292 5.85 -20.57 12.80
N ARG A 293 4.56 -20.87 13.03
CA ARG A 293 4.13 -22.14 13.67
C ARG A 293 4.63 -23.36 12.89
N HIS A 294 4.57 -23.35 11.56
CA HIS A 294 5.10 -24.43 10.74
C HIS A 294 6.58 -24.73 11.03
N ARG A 295 7.44 -23.71 11.18
CA ARG A 295 8.86 -23.90 11.53
C ARG A 295 9.06 -24.42 12.95
N LYS A 296 8.27 -23.92 13.91
CA LYS A 296 8.28 -24.45 15.29
C LYS A 296 7.94 -25.94 15.30
N VAL A 297 6.97 -26.36 14.49
CA VAL A 297 6.62 -27.78 14.32
C VAL A 297 7.74 -28.59 13.69
N LEU A 298 8.28 -28.13 12.55
CA LEU A 298 9.38 -28.84 11.88
C LEU A 298 10.60 -28.97 12.78
N TRP A 299 10.92 -27.90 13.52
CA TRP A 299 11.98 -27.94 14.52
C TRP A 299 11.66 -28.97 15.60
N PHE A 300 10.55 -28.82 16.32
CA PHE A 300 10.22 -29.68 17.47
C PHE A 300 10.08 -31.17 17.11
N LEU A 301 9.51 -31.48 15.94
CA LEU A 301 9.26 -32.85 15.48
C LEU A 301 10.50 -33.59 14.96
N ARG A 302 11.68 -32.95 14.92
CA ARG A 302 12.90 -33.69 14.55
C ARG A 302 13.12 -34.86 15.54
N PRO A 303 13.32 -36.10 15.07
CA PRO A 303 13.38 -37.26 15.95
C PRO A 303 14.50 -37.22 16.99
N SER A 304 15.60 -36.52 16.70
CA SER A 304 16.70 -36.27 17.64
C SER A 304 16.27 -35.55 18.93
N ARG A 305 15.11 -34.88 18.90
CA ARG A 305 14.52 -34.10 19.99
C ARG A 305 13.17 -34.65 20.44
N TYR A 306 12.22 -34.81 19.52
CA TYR A 306 10.86 -35.25 19.85
C TYR A 306 10.84 -36.56 20.64
N ASN A 307 11.62 -37.56 20.22
CA ASN A 307 11.65 -38.88 20.88
C ASN A 307 12.28 -38.87 22.26
N LYS A 308 13.05 -37.82 22.60
CA LYS A 308 13.64 -37.66 23.92
C LYS A 308 12.65 -37.02 24.90
N ILE A 309 11.54 -36.44 24.45
CA ILE A 309 10.61 -35.73 25.33
C ILE A 309 9.57 -36.71 25.92
N PRO A 310 9.26 -36.62 27.22
CA PRO A 310 8.24 -37.47 27.83
C PRO A 310 6.86 -37.38 27.14
N GLY A 311 6.10 -38.48 27.17
CA GLY A 311 4.83 -38.61 26.44
C GLY A 311 3.80 -37.53 26.76
N LYS A 312 3.73 -37.08 28.02
CA LYS A 312 2.79 -36.04 28.46
C LYS A 312 3.00 -34.69 27.75
N PHE A 313 4.24 -34.22 27.63
CA PHE A 313 4.55 -32.96 26.96
C PHE A 313 4.36 -33.09 25.44
N ARG A 314 4.66 -34.27 24.88
CA ARG A 314 4.34 -34.58 23.48
C ARG A 314 2.84 -34.50 23.20
N TYR A 315 2.01 -35.01 24.11
CA TYR A 315 0.55 -34.90 24.01
C TYR A 315 0.09 -33.45 24.04
N VAL A 316 0.57 -32.64 24.99
CA VAL A 316 0.26 -31.20 25.06
C VAL A 316 0.65 -30.48 23.76
N PHE A 317 1.86 -30.72 23.26
CA PHE A 317 2.32 -30.16 21.99
C PHE A 317 1.38 -30.55 20.83
N LYS A 318 1.02 -31.84 20.73
CA LYS A 318 0.11 -32.36 19.70
C LYS A 318 -1.23 -31.61 19.70
N THR A 319 -1.83 -31.41 20.88
CA THR A 319 -3.08 -30.67 21.03
C THR A 319 -2.96 -29.20 20.59
N GLN A 320 -1.82 -28.56 20.86
CA GLN A 320 -1.57 -27.19 20.39
C GLN A 320 -1.45 -27.13 18.85
N VAL A 321 -0.77 -28.10 18.24
CA VAL A 321 -0.64 -28.18 16.78
C VAL A 321 -2.00 -28.44 16.12
N GLU A 322 -2.81 -29.35 16.65
CA GLU A 322 -4.15 -29.68 16.12
C GLU A 322 -5.09 -28.47 16.19
N SER A 323 -5.19 -27.83 17.37
CA SER A 323 -6.06 -26.66 17.59
C SER A 323 -5.69 -25.43 16.76
N THR A 324 -4.47 -25.39 16.22
CA THR A 324 -3.98 -24.27 15.41
C THR A 324 -3.58 -24.65 13.99
N SER A 325 -3.91 -25.87 13.55
CA SER A 325 -3.56 -26.43 12.22
C SER A 325 -3.94 -25.52 11.05
N ASN A 326 -5.11 -24.88 11.11
CA ASN A 326 -5.58 -23.92 10.11
C ASN A 326 -4.62 -22.74 9.87
N SER A 327 -3.76 -22.41 10.83
CA SER A 327 -2.83 -21.29 10.72
C SER A 327 -1.57 -21.58 9.88
N PHE A 328 -1.38 -22.83 9.45
CA PHE A 328 -0.21 -23.23 8.67
C PHE A 328 -0.50 -24.34 7.65
N LEU A 329 -1.74 -24.40 7.14
CA LEU A 329 -2.13 -25.27 6.01
C LEU A 329 -1.18 -25.12 4.81
N PHE A 330 -1.12 -26.14 3.97
CA PHE A 330 -0.16 -26.20 2.85
C PHE A 330 -0.32 -25.04 1.84
N ASP A 331 -1.52 -24.50 1.69
CA ASP A 331 -1.89 -23.39 0.80
C ASP A 331 -1.68 -22.01 1.43
N ASN A 332 -1.26 -21.97 2.70
CA ASN A 332 -0.94 -20.74 3.39
C ASN A 332 0.40 -20.17 2.90
N LYS A 333 0.47 -18.84 2.76
CA LYS A 333 1.67 -18.10 2.35
C LYS A 333 2.84 -18.20 3.34
N CYS A 334 2.66 -18.84 4.49
CA CYS A 334 3.72 -19.03 5.47
C CYS A 334 4.86 -19.94 4.98
N TRP A 335 4.61 -20.80 3.99
CA TRP A 335 5.60 -21.77 3.48
C TRP A 335 6.54 -21.17 2.44
N ASP A 336 7.73 -20.76 2.89
CA ASP A 336 8.81 -20.33 1.99
C ASP A 336 9.69 -21.49 1.50
N LYS A 337 10.61 -21.18 0.57
CA LYS A 337 11.54 -22.15 -0.03
C LYS A 337 12.37 -22.87 1.02
N ASP A 338 12.85 -22.15 2.03
CA ASP A 338 13.68 -22.69 3.11
C ASP A 338 12.88 -23.70 3.94
N SER A 339 11.63 -23.38 4.30
CA SER A 339 10.76 -24.25 5.09
C SER A 339 10.34 -25.51 4.31
N LYS A 340 10.10 -25.38 3.00
CA LYS A 340 9.85 -26.51 2.11
C LYS A 340 11.08 -27.42 1.97
N SER A 341 12.28 -26.83 1.91
CA SER A 341 13.54 -27.57 1.91
C SER A 341 13.78 -28.29 3.24
N GLU A 342 13.50 -27.65 4.37
CA GLU A 342 13.63 -28.27 5.69
C GLU A 342 12.65 -29.45 5.85
N LEU A 343 11.41 -29.32 5.36
CA LEU A 343 10.48 -30.44 5.33
C LEU A 343 10.97 -31.58 4.42
N ASP A 344 11.53 -31.25 3.24
CA ASP A 344 12.14 -32.24 2.34
C ASP A 344 13.29 -33.00 3.01
N GLU A 345 14.16 -32.29 3.74
CA GLU A 345 15.23 -32.89 4.56
C GLU A 345 14.66 -33.78 5.67
N CYS A 346 13.65 -33.32 6.41
CA CYS A 346 13.02 -34.10 7.48
C CYS A 346 12.41 -35.42 6.98
N ILE A 347 11.85 -35.43 5.75
CA ILE A 347 11.31 -36.64 5.12
C ILE A 347 12.44 -37.50 4.50
N GLY A 348 13.53 -36.86 4.08
CA GLY A 348 14.70 -37.50 3.47
C GLY A 348 15.63 -38.19 4.47
N GLU A 349 15.73 -37.68 5.69
CA GLU A 349 16.42 -38.34 6.82
C GLU A 349 15.84 -39.76 6.97
N SER A 350 16.71 -40.78 6.99
CA SER A 350 16.30 -42.19 7.03
C SER A 350 15.72 -42.54 8.40
N LEU A 351 14.48 -42.15 8.64
CA LEU A 351 13.73 -42.42 9.84
C LEU A 351 13.00 -43.76 9.68
N SER A 352 13.18 -44.66 10.65
CA SER A 352 12.43 -45.92 10.73
C SER A 352 10.96 -45.72 11.08
N ASP A 353 10.56 -44.52 11.53
CA ASP A 353 9.17 -44.19 11.86
C ASP A 353 8.79 -42.79 11.32
N LEU A 354 8.06 -42.79 10.19
CA LEU A 354 7.51 -41.59 9.55
C LEU A 354 6.09 -41.25 10.06
N SER A 355 5.56 -41.97 11.05
CA SER A 355 4.17 -41.81 11.52
C SER A 355 3.86 -40.39 11.97
N MET A 356 4.78 -39.74 12.68
CA MET A 356 4.61 -38.36 13.16
C MET A 356 4.61 -37.33 12.02
N LEU A 357 5.47 -37.50 11.02
CA LEU A 357 5.47 -36.63 9.85
C LEU A 357 4.22 -36.87 8.99
N ASN A 358 3.75 -38.11 8.88
CA ASN A 358 2.50 -38.41 8.18
C ASN A 358 1.28 -37.80 8.90
N TRP A 359 1.20 -37.88 10.23
CA TRP A 359 0.17 -37.20 11.03
C TRP A 359 0.19 -35.68 10.81
N LEU A 360 1.38 -35.06 10.81
CA LEU A 360 1.48 -33.63 10.52
C LEU A 360 0.97 -33.32 9.12
N LEU A 361 1.44 -34.04 8.11
CA LEU A 361 1.05 -33.81 6.72
C LEU A 361 -0.47 -34.02 6.50
N GLU A 362 -1.11 -34.93 7.23
CA GLU A 362 -2.58 -35.11 7.23
C GLU A 362 -3.33 -33.91 7.81
N LEU A 363 -2.77 -33.22 8.81
CA LEU A 363 -3.33 -31.96 9.31
C LEU A 363 -3.13 -30.81 8.32
N LEU A 364 -1.98 -30.81 7.63
CA LEU A 364 -1.61 -29.76 6.67
C LEU A 364 -2.38 -29.84 5.36
N ILE A 365 -2.66 -31.06 4.89
CA ILE A 365 -3.25 -31.36 3.57
C ILE A 365 -4.65 -31.92 3.76
N GLN A 366 -5.64 -31.02 3.68
CA GLN A 366 -7.06 -31.37 3.82
C GLN A 366 -7.69 -31.58 2.44
N ILE A 367 -7.50 -32.76 1.86
CA ILE A 367 -8.02 -33.06 0.51
C ILE A 367 -9.56 -32.95 0.51
N PRO A 368 -10.20 -32.20 -0.40
CA PRO A 368 -11.65 -31.94 -0.42
C PRO A 368 -12.57 -33.16 -0.59
N PHE A 369 -12.03 -34.39 -0.63
CA PHE A 369 -12.74 -35.62 -0.96
C PHE A 369 -13.76 -36.12 0.09
N LYS A 370 -14.12 -35.32 1.10
CA LYS A 370 -14.99 -35.73 2.21
C LYS A 370 -16.34 -35.00 2.34
N CYS A 371 -16.78 -34.23 1.34
CA CYS A 371 -18.08 -33.55 1.38
C CYS A 371 -19.25 -34.34 0.75
N ASP A 372 -19.26 -35.68 0.88
CA ASP A 372 -20.40 -36.53 0.49
C ASP A 372 -20.90 -37.46 1.63
N SER A 373 -20.59 -37.15 2.89
CA SER A 373 -21.25 -37.79 4.02
C SER A 373 -21.65 -36.75 5.05
N ASN A 374 -22.96 -36.62 5.24
CA ASN A 374 -23.64 -35.89 6.32
C ASN A 374 -22.81 -35.82 7.61
N GLU A 375 -22.17 -34.68 7.86
CA GLU A 375 -21.87 -34.14 9.19
C GLU A 375 -21.31 -32.73 9.00
N VAL A 376 -22.19 -31.75 9.20
CA VAL A 376 -21.84 -30.34 9.34
C VAL A 376 -21.39 -30.12 10.79
N PRO A 377 -20.18 -29.61 11.06
CA PRO A 377 -19.93 -28.90 12.31
C PRO A 377 -20.43 -27.47 12.11
N SER A 378 -21.61 -27.20 12.67
CA SER A 378 -22.22 -25.88 12.69
C SER A 378 -21.31 -24.88 13.39
N THR A 379 -21.09 -23.73 12.76
CA THR A 379 -21.04 -22.46 13.48
C THR A 379 -21.63 -21.39 12.56
N GLU A 380 -22.91 -21.12 12.80
CA GLU A 380 -23.67 -20.03 12.24
C GLU A 380 -23.22 -18.68 12.79
N LYS A 381 -23.51 -17.64 11.99
CA LYS A 381 -24.06 -16.30 12.30
C LYS A 381 -23.28 -15.20 11.59
N GLU A 382 -23.88 -14.23 10.90
CA GLU A 382 -25.29 -13.78 10.74
C GLU A 382 -25.23 -12.75 9.59
N SER A 383 -26.16 -12.67 8.62
CA SER A 383 -27.45 -11.95 8.62
C SER A 383 -27.71 -11.52 7.16
N ASN A 384 -28.90 -11.36 6.57
CA ASN A 384 -30.32 -11.58 6.90
C ASN A 384 -31.08 -11.64 5.54
N GLU A 385 -32.23 -12.35 5.54
CA GLU A 385 -33.56 -12.03 4.95
C GLU A 385 -33.61 -11.11 3.70
N ASP A 386 -34.38 -11.33 2.65
CA ASP A 386 -35.49 -12.21 2.29
C ASP A 386 -35.63 -12.11 0.76
N GLU A 387 -35.94 -13.21 0.07
CA GLU A 387 -36.89 -13.25 -1.07
C GLU A 387 -37.02 -14.71 -1.51
N GLN A 388 -38.03 -15.38 -0.97
CA GLN A 388 -38.59 -16.58 -1.56
C GLN A 388 -39.36 -16.19 -2.81
N GLU A 389 -38.90 -16.64 -3.98
CA GLU A 389 -39.78 -16.88 -5.12
C GLU A 389 -39.75 -18.37 -5.49
N GLU A 390 -40.95 -18.94 -5.50
CA GLU A 390 -41.28 -20.29 -5.93
C GLU A 390 -40.58 -20.66 -7.24
N LYS A 391 -39.74 -21.69 -7.22
CA LYS A 391 -39.42 -22.47 -8.42
C LYS A 391 -40.20 -23.77 -8.40
N THR A 392 -41.37 -23.69 -9.02
CA THR A 392 -42.08 -24.85 -9.58
C THR A 392 -41.12 -25.72 -10.39
N SER A 393 -41.19 -27.01 -10.10
CA SER A 393 -40.51 -28.12 -10.76
C SER A 393 -40.52 -28.03 -12.28
N SER A 394 -39.35 -28.09 -12.90
CA SER A 394 -39.19 -28.62 -14.26
C SER A 394 -38.04 -29.61 -14.26
N GLN A 395 -38.37 -30.87 -14.54
CA GLN A 395 -37.46 -31.99 -14.75
C GLN A 395 -36.37 -31.64 -15.78
N GLY A 396 -35.12 -32.00 -15.48
CA GLY A 396 -33.95 -31.86 -16.37
C GLY A 396 -32.80 -31.11 -15.72
N GLY A 397 -32.07 -31.75 -14.81
CA GLY A 397 -30.96 -31.10 -14.10
C GLY A 397 -29.97 -32.09 -13.51
N GLU A 398 -29.28 -32.86 -14.36
CA GLU A 398 -28.18 -33.73 -13.90
C GLU A 398 -26.78 -33.16 -14.21
N ASP A 399 -26.61 -32.18 -15.09
CA ASP A 399 -25.26 -31.68 -15.47
C ASP A 399 -24.80 -30.36 -14.81
N LYS A 400 -25.67 -29.66 -14.07
CA LYS A 400 -25.36 -28.31 -13.54
C LYS A 400 -24.30 -28.27 -12.43
N ASN A 401 -24.10 -29.37 -11.71
CA ASN A 401 -23.17 -29.44 -10.57
C ASN A 401 -21.75 -29.89 -10.96
N GLY A 402 -21.54 -30.41 -12.18
CA GLY A 402 -20.29 -31.07 -12.56
C GLY A 402 -19.12 -30.11 -12.78
N THR A 403 -19.33 -29.04 -13.55
CA THR A 403 -18.27 -28.07 -13.90
C THR A 403 -17.89 -27.16 -12.74
N GLU A 404 -18.85 -26.77 -11.89
CA GLU A 404 -18.58 -26.01 -10.67
C GLU A 404 -17.76 -26.82 -9.66
N LEU A 405 -18.11 -28.09 -9.46
CA LEU A 405 -17.34 -29.00 -8.61
C LEU A 405 -15.94 -29.22 -9.17
N LEU A 406 -15.81 -29.41 -10.49
CA LEU A 406 -14.50 -29.52 -11.15
C LEU A 406 -13.65 -28.27 -10.95
N LYS A 407 -14.25 -27.07 -11.10
CA LYS A 407 -13.54 -25.81 -10.83
C LYS A 407 -13.02 -25.74 -9.40
N LYS A 408 -13.85 -26.03 -8.39
CA LYS A 408 -13.41 -26.05 -6.97
C LYS A 408 -12.26 -27.03 -6.74
N LYS A 409 -12.31 -28.20 -7.38
CA LYS A 409 -11.21 -29.18 -7.32
C LYS A 409 -9.94 -28.65 -7.99
N LEU A 410 -10.06 -28.00 -9.15
CA LEU A 410 -8.92 -27.40 -9.86
C LEU A 410 -8.31 -26.21 -9.10
N GLU A 411 -9.12 -25.38 -8.46
CA GLU A 411 -8.67 -24.30 -7.57
C GLU A 411 -7.76 -24.87 -6.48
N TYR A 412 -8.19 -25.97 -5.85
CA TYR A 412 -7.36 -26.69 -4.88
C TYR A 412 -6.09 -27.25 -5.51
N CYS A 413 -6.17 -27.90 -6.68
CA CYS A 413 -5.00 -28.43 -7.40
C CYS A 413 -3.94 -27.35 -7.70
N VAL A 414 -4.35 -26.16 -8.14
CA VAL A 414 -3.44 -25.08 -8.53
C VAL A 414 -2.55 -24.61 -7.37
N LEU A 415 -3.05 -24.66 -6.13
CA LEU A 415 -2.29 -24.31 -4.93
C LEU A 415 -1.07 -25.23 -4.70
N TYR A 416 -1.04 -26.41 -5.32
CA TYR A 416 0.05 -27.38 -5.17
C TYR A 416 1.22 -27.23 -6.13
N VAL A 417 1.13 -26.34 -7.13
CA VAL A 417 2.20 -26.20 -8.12
C VAL A 417 3.56 -25.97 -7.47
N GLU A 418 3.61 -25.16 -6.42
CA GLU A 418 4.84 -24.86 -5.68
C GLU A 418 5.37 -26.04 -4.84
N TRP A 419 4.54 -27.06 -4.62
CA TRP A 419 4.83 -28.26 -3.83
C TRP A 419 5.14 -29.50 -4.68
N LYS A 420 5.02 -29.37 -6.01
CA LYS A 420 5.18 -30.46 -6.99
C LYS A 420 6.43 -31.31 -6.76
N GLN A 421 7.60 -30.68 -6.56
CA GLN A 421 8.86 -31.41 -6.41
C GLN A 421 8.85 -32.33 -5.19
N LEU A 422 8.33 -31.84 -4.06
CA LEU A 422 8.26 -32.57 -2.80
C LEU A 422 7.25 -33.73 -2.90
N LEU A 423 6.10 -33.47 -3.53
CA LEU A 423 5.06 -34.48 -3.78
C LEU A 423 5.59 -35.64 -4.63
N VAL A 424 6.23 -35.32 -5.77
CA VAL A 424 6.77 -36.33 -6.70
C VAL A 424 7.89 -37.14 -6.03
N LYS A 425 8.81 -36.47 -5.32
CA LYS A 425 9.96 -37.11 -4.67
C LYS A 425 9.57 -38.10 -3.57
N HIS A 426 8.55 -37.77 -2.76
CA HIS A 426 8.18 -38.56 -1.59
C HIS A 426 6.81 -39.26 -1.68
N ARG A 427 6.20 -39.29 -2.87
CA ARG A 427 4.88 -39.92 -3.14
C ARG A 427 4.73 -41.32 -2.52
N ASN A 428 5.77 -42.15 -2.66
CA ASN A 428 5.72 -43.54 -2.20
C ASN A 428 6.06 -43.73 -0.72
N LYS A 429 6.50 -42.66 -0.04
CA LYS A 429 6.87 -42.70 1.38
C LYS A 429 5.74 -42.25 2.31
N MET A 430 4.83 -41.41 1.83
CA MET A 430 3.76 -40.80 2.62
C MET A 430 2.39 -41.07 2.01
N ASN A 431 1.45 -41.59 2.82
CA ASN A 431 0.10 -41.94 2.34
C ASN A 431 -0.67 -40.71 1.85
N ILE A 432 -0.57 -39.59 2.58
CA ILE A 432 -1.27 -38.36 2.23
C ILE A 432 -0.79 -37.74 0.91
N PHE A 433 0.51 -37.82 0.60
CA PHE A 433 1.05 -37.41 -0.70
C PHE A 433 0.56 -38.30 -1.83
N ARG A 434 0.49 -39.62 -1.61
CA ARG A 434 -0.11 -40.53 -2.59
C ARG A 434 -1.59 -40.19 -2.83
N ASN A 435 -2.35 -39.93 -1.78
CA ASN A 435 -3.77 -39.58 -1.89
C ASN A 435 -3.97 -38.25 -2.64
N LEU A 436 -3.15 -37.23 -2.33
CA LEU A 436 -3.19 -35.94 -2.99
C LEU A 436 -2.81 -36.05 -4.47
N TYR A 437 -1.76 -36.81 -4.79
CA TYR A 437 -1.37 -37.07 -6.17
C TYR A 437 -2.54 -37.71 -6.94
N ASN A 438 -3.19 -38.72 -6.36
CA ASN A 438 -4.35 -39.36 -6.98
C ASN A 438 -5.54 -38.37 -7.15
N PHE A 439 -5.79 -37.47 -6.20
CA PHE A 439 -6.79 -36.40 -6.35
C PHE A 439 -6.49 -35.49 -7.54
N ILE A 440 -5.24 -35.02 -7.65
CA ILE A 440 -4.80 -34.15 -8.76
C ILE A 440 -5.00 -34.89 -10.08
N GLN A 441 -4.55 -36.15 -10.15
CA GLN A 441 -4.68 -36.98 -11.33
C GLN A 441 -6.14 -37.14 -11.78
N THR A 442 -7.04 -37.57 -10.88
CA THR A 442 -8.47 -37.75 -11.20
C THR A 442 -9.14 -36.43 -11.62
N THR A 443 -8.77 -35.32 -10.99
CA THR A 443 -9.30 -33.98 -11.32
C THR A 443 -8.86 -33.57 -12.73
N LEU A 444 -7.59 -33.77 -13.06
CA LEU A 444 -7.02 -33.45 -14.37
C LEU A 444 -7.57 -34.37 -15.48
N GLU A 445 -7.81 -35.65 -15.20
CA GLU A 445 -8.48 -36.57 -16.13
C GLU A 445 -9.93 -36.16 -16.41
N THR A 446 -10.64 -35.70 -15.38
CA THR A 446 -11.99 -35.16 -15.55
C THR A 446 -11.98 -33.91 -16.43
N LEU A 447 -11.00 -33.02 -16.25
CA LEU A 447 -10.81 -31.84 -17.09
C LEU A 447 -10.51 -32.21 -18.56
N ASP A 448 -9.63 -33.20 -18.78
CA ASP A 448 -9.33 -33.70 -20.13
C ASP A 448 -10.57 -34.25 -20.84
N SER A 449 -11.40 -35.04 -20.15
CA SER A 449 -12.68 -35.54 -20.66
C SER A 449 -13.63 -34.40 -21.01
N VAL A 450 -13.81 -33.42 -20.11
CA VAL A 450 -14.68 -32.25 -20.35
C VAL A 450 -14.25 -31.48 -21.61
N ILE A 451 -12.95 -31.36 -21.85
CA ILE A 451 -12.41 -30.65 -23.01
C ILE A 451 -12.57 -31.45 -24.29
N LYS A 452 -12.26 -32.75 -24.28
CA LYS A 452 -12.46 -33.64 -25.42
C LYS A 452 -13.94 -33.73 -25.83
N GLU A 453 -14.83 -33.73 -24.84
CA GLU A 453 -16.29 -33.72 -25.04
C GLU A 453 -16.85 -32.32 -25.34
N LYS A 454 -16.02 -31.27 -25.34
CA LYS A 454 -16.42 -29.87 -25.55
C LYS A 454 -17.49 -29.39 -24.57
N LYS A 455 -17.54 -29.96 -23.36
CA LYS A 455 -18.47 -29.59 -22.28
C LYS A 455 -17.97 -28.43 -21.42
N ILE A 456 -16.93 -27.73 -21.84
CA ILE A 456 -16.42 -26.55 -21.16
C ILE A 456 -17.45 -25.40 -21.22
N ASP A 457 -17.80 -24.86 -20.05
CA ASP A 457 -18.69 -23.71 -19.89
C ASP A 457 -17.91 -22.41 -19.63
N THR A 458 -18.63 -21.29 -19.48
CA THR A 458 -18.00 -19.97 -19.28
C THR A 458 -17.19 -19.92 -17.99
N MET A 459 -17.67 -20.53 -16.91
CA MET A 459 -17.04 -20.46 -15.60
C MET A 459 -15.70 -21.21 -15.60
N LEU A 460 -15.69 -22.42 -16.16
CA LEU A 460 -14.50 -23.25 -16.26
C LEU A 460 -13.51 -22.65 -17.27
N TYR A 461 -14.00 -22.13 -18.40
CA TYR A 461 -13.17 -21.41 -19.37
C TYR A 461 -12.44 -20.22 -18.74
N ASP A 462 -13.17 -19.33 -18.05
CA ASP A 462 -12.61 -18.13 -17.42
C ASP A 462 -11.59 -18.50 -16.33
N PHE A 463 -11.88 -19.54 -15.55
CA PHE A 463 -10.96 -20.06 -14.56
C PHE A 463 -9.65 -20.53 -15.19
N ILE A 464 -9.72 -21.31 -16.27
CA ILE A 464 -8.56 -21.86 -16.97
C ILE A 464 -7.74 -20.74 -17.61
N LYS A 465 -8.37 -19.86 -18.40
CA LYS A 465 -7.68 -18.84 -19.22
C LYS A 465 -7.10 -17.67 -18.43
N SER A 466 -7.34 -17.64 -17.12
CA SER A 466 -6.69 -16.72 -16.18
C SER A 466 -5.20 -17.07 -15.96
N LYS A 467 -4.66 -16.78 -14.79
CA LYS A 467 -3.28 -17.15 -14.40
C LYS A 467 -3.10 -18.67 -14.19
N ASN A 468 -4.18 -19.45 -14.27
CA ASN A 468 -4.19 -20.87 -13.91
C ASN A 468 -3.80 -21.80 -15.07
N GLU A 469 -3.88 -21.38 -16.34
CA GLU A 469 -3.52 -22.23 -17.49
C GLU A 469 -2.09 -22.78 -17.36
N ALA A 470 -1.13 -21.92 -16.99
CA ALA A 470 0.26 -22.31 -16.79
C ALA A 470 0.42 -23.31 -15.63
N HIS A 471 -0.30 -23.08 -14.53
CA HIS A 471 -0.29 -23.96 -13.35
C HIS A 471 -0.85 -25.35 -13.67
N ILE A 472 -1.99 -25.42 -14.37
CA ILE A 472 -2.61 -26.67 -14.81
C ILE A 472 -1.66 -27.44 -15.74
N LYS A 473 -1.00 -26.76 -16.69
CA LYS A 473 0.02 -27.39 -17.57
C LYS A 473 1.21 -27.94 -16.77
N ILE A 474 1.71 -27.23 -15.76
CA ILE A 474 2.80 -27.71 -14.91
C ILE A 474 2.41 -28.98 -14.15
N LEU A 475 1.18 -29.04 -13.62
CA LEU A 475 0.68 -30.23 -12.92
C LEU A 475 0.56 -31.42 -13.87
N TRP A 476 0.00 -31.21 -15.06
CA TRP A 476 -0.10 -32.28 -16.07
C TRP A 476 1.24 -32.82 -16.54
N MET A 477 2.25 -31.96 -16.76
CA MET A 477 3.61 -32.40 -17.09
C MET A 477 4.24 -33.28 -15.98
N ALA A 478 3.71 -33.27 -14.75
CA ALA A 478 4.17 -34.13 -13.66
C ALA A 478 3.60 -35.56 -13.73
N GLU A 479 2.52 -35.78 -14.49
CA GLU A 479 1.73 -37.01 -14.49
C GLU A 479 2.16 -38.01 -15.58
N ASP A 480 3.15 -37.66 -16.43
CA ASP A 480 3.57 -38.43 -17.63
C ASP A 480 2.42 -38.80 -18.59
N LYS A 481 1.23 -38.20 -18.40
CA LYS A 481 0.07 -38.31 -19.27
C LYS A 481 0.03 -37.07 -20.15
N GLY A 482 0.42 -37.23 -21.41
CA GLY A 482 0.41 -36.15 -22.38
C GLY A 482 -1.01 -35.61 -22.58
N ILE A 483 -1.17 -34.29 -22.42
CA ILE A 483 -2.35 -33.59 -22.92
C ILE A 483 -2.29 -33.62 -24.43
N ASP A 484 -3.42 -33.82 -25.09
CA ASP A 484 -3.54 -33.42 -26.49
C ASP A 484 -3.56 -31.89 -26.54
N GLU A 485 -2.38 -31.26 -26.58
CA GLU A 485 -2.21 -29.80 -26.57
C GLU A 485 -2.98 -29.15 -27.71
N GLN A 486 -3.14 -29.86 -28.83
CA GLN A 486 -3.88 -29.38 -29.99
C GLN A 486 -5.38 -29.33 -29.69
N VAL A 487 -5.96 -30.41 -29.16
CA VAL A 487 -7.39 -30.44 -28.76
C VAL A 487 -7.69 -29.41 -27.67
N TRP A 488 -6.80 -29.27 -26.68
CA TRP A 488 -6.91 -28.26 -25.62
C TRP A 488 -6.95 -26.85 -26.22
N LYS A 489 -5.96 -26.52 -27.05
CA LYS A 489 -5.85 -25.20 -27.67
C LYS A 489 -7.04 -24.90 -28.58
N ASP A 490 -7.41 -25.84 -29.45
CA ASP A 490 -8.52 -25.67 -30.39
C ASP A 490 -9.86 -25.45 -29.66
N THR A 491 -10.08 -26.15 -28.55
CA THR A 491 -11.30 -26.00 -27.73
C THR A 491 -11.36 -24.62 -27.08
N LEU A 492 -10.27 -24.16 -26.47
CA LEU A 492 -10.21 -22.85 -25.83
C LEU A 492 -10.28 -21.69 -26.84
N ASP A 493 -9.61 -21.81 -27.99
CA ASP A 493 -9.61 -20.79 -29.04
C ASP A 493 -11.00 -20.63 -29.67
N LYS A 494 -11.74 -21.74 -29.85
CA LYS A 494 -13.13 -21.70 -30.31
C LYS A 494 -14.06 -21.01 -29.31
N TYR A 495 -13.90 -21.32 -28.01
CA TYR A 495 -14.69 -20.68 -26.96
C TYR A 495 -14.40 -19.19 -26.87
N GLU A 496 -13.12 -18.79 -26.94
CA GLU A 496 -12.71 -17.39 -26.94
C GLU A 496 -13.30 -16.64 -28.13
N ASN A 497 -13.27 -17.26 -29.32
CA ASN A 497 -13.84 -16.67 -30.50
C ASN A 497 -15.37 -16.45 -30.36
N PHE A 498 -16.08 -17.42 -29.78
CA PHE A 498 -17.49 -17.25 -29.44
C PHE A 498 -17.72 -16.11 -28.45
N LYS A 499 -16.93 -16.07 -27.36
CA LYS A 499 -17.05 -15.05 -26.31
C LYS A 499 -16.84 -13.65 -26.89
N GLN A 500 -15.79 -13.47 -27.70
CA GLN A 500 -15.49 -12.20 -28.36
C GLN A 500 -16.61 -11.76 -29.30
N ILE A 501 -17.12 -12.66 -30.15
CA ILE A 501 -18.22 -12.33 -31.07
C ILE A 501 -19.50 -11.99 -30.32
N SER A 502 -19.82 -12.75 -29.27
CA SER A 502 -21.00 -12.53 -28.45
C SER A 502 -20.97 -11.19 -27.72
N ASN A 503 -19.82 -10.83 -27.17
CA ASN A 503 -19.62 -9.52 -26.53
C ASN A 503 -19.72 -8.39 -27.55
N ASN A 504 -19.03 -8.51 -28.69
CA ASN A 504 -19.07 -7.49 -29.72
C ASN A 504 -20.49 -7.32 -30.28
N PHE A 505 -21.19 -8.42 -30.54
CA PHE A 505 -22.57 -8.42 -30.98
C PHE A 505 -23.49 -7.72 -29.97
N LYS A 506 -23.40 -8.04 -28.67
CA LYS A 506 -24.20 -7.38 -27.62
C LYS A 506 -24.01 -5.86 -27.61
N THR A 507 -22.75 -5.40 -27.68
CA THR A 507 -22.45 -3.97 -27.68
C THR A 507 -22.99 -3.29 -28.93
N VAL A 508 -22.74 -3.86 -30.11
CA VAL A 508 -23.23 -3.29 -31.37
C VAL A 508 -24.76 -3.28 -31.42
N VAL A 509 -25.43 -4.33 -30.94
CA VAL A 509 -26.89 -4.38 -30.81
C VAL A 509 -27.42 -3.21 -30.00
N ARG A 510 -26.83 -2.96 -28.83
CA ARG A 510 -27.27 -1.87 -27.94
C ARG A 510 -27.05 -0.49 -28.54
N GLY A 511 -25.92 -0.26 -29.20
CA GLY A 511 -25.54 1.05 -29.73
C GLY A 511 -26.15 1.38 -31.09
N TYR A 512 -26.38 0.36 -31.93
CA TYR A 512 -26.66 0.56 -33.35
C TYR A 512 -27.93 -0.12 -33.86
N PHE A 513 -28.46 -1.17 -33.25
CA PHE A 513 -29.64 -1.83 -33.79
C PHE A 513 -30.94 -1.21 -33.24
N GLU A 514 -31.85 -0.80 -34.13
CA GLU A 514 -33.22 -0.42 -33.76
C GLU A 514 -34.11 -1.65 -33.55
N THR A 515 -33.89 -2.68 -34.38
CA THR A 515 -34.54 -3.99 -34.31
C THR A 515 -33.52 -5.08 -34.62
N ILE A 516 -33.56 -6.20 -33.89
CA ILE A 516 -32.66 -7.33 -34.13
C ILE A 516 -32.99 -7.97 -35.48
N PRO A 517 -31.99 -8.24 -36.35
CA PRO A 517 -32.20 -8.97 -37.59
C PRO A 517 -32.81 -10.36 -37.33
N ASN A 518 -33.75 -10.77 -38.18
CA ASN A 518 -34.48 -12.04 -38.00
C ASN A 518 -33.55 -13.26 -38.02
N ASP A 519 -32.45 -13.18 -38.77
CA ASP A 519 -31.41 -14.21 -38.87
C ASP A 519 -30.51 -14.31 -37.62
N LEU A 520 -30.58 -13.34 -36.70
CA LEU A 520 -29.80 -13.28 -35.46
C LEU A 520 -30.66 -13.27 -34.20
N GLN A 521 -31.99 -13.32 -34.31
CA GLN A 521 -32.89 -13.31 -33.15
C GLN A 521 -32.61 -14.47 -32.18
N GLN A 522 -32.46 -15.69 -32.70
CA GLN A 522 -32.11 -16.87 -31.88
C GLN A 522 -30.75 -16.72 -31.19
N PHE A 523 -29.76 -16.16 -31.88
CA PHE A 523 -28.44 -15.89 -31.32
C PHE A 523 -28.50 -14.83 -30.22
N HIS A 524 -29.29 -13.77 -30.41
CA HIS A 524 -29.51 -12.73 -29.42
C HIS A 524 -30.16 -13.28 -28.15
N GLU A 525 -31.22 -14.10 -28.27
CA GLU A 525 -31.86 -14.76 -27.14
C GLU A 525 -30.90 -15.69 -26.39
N TYR A 526 -30.08 -16.44 -27.13
CA TYR A 526 -29.07 -17.35 -26.58
C TYR A 526 -28.00 -16.59 -25.80
N VAL A 527 -27.40 -15.58 -26.43
CA VAL A 527 -26.30 -14.78 -25.84
C VAL A 527 -26.78 -13.92 -24.66
N THR A 528 -28.07 -13.59 -24.59
CA THR A 528 -28.65 -12.90 -23.42
C THR A 528 -28.75 -13.82 -22.20
N LYS A 529 -28.86 -15.15 -22.39
CA LYS A 529 -28.95 -16.18 -21.33
C LYS A 529 -27.63 -16.92 -21.07
N PHE A 530 -26.51 -16.37 -21.55
CA PHE A 530 -25.24 -17.05 -21.80
C PHE A 530 -24.52 -17.71 -20.60
N GLY A 531 -24.86 -17.39 -19.35
CA GLY A 531 -24.06 -17.73 -18.17
C GLY A 531 -23.77 -19.23 -17.94
N HIS A 532 -24.43 -20.16 -18.65
CA HIS A 532 -24.33 -21.61 -18.43
C HIS A 532 -24.19 -22.45 -19.70
N CYS A 533 -23.81 -21.84 -20.84
CA CYS A 533 -23.72 -22.56 -22.11
C CYS A 533 -22.34 -23.21 -22.30
N CYS A 534 -22.31 -24.51 -22.61
CA CYS A 534 -21.06 -25.20 -22.94
C CYS A 534 -20.71 -25.08 -24.43
N LEU A 535 -19.45 -25.34 -24.80
CA LEU A 535 -19.00 -25.23 -26.20
C LEU A 535 -19.78 -26.16 -27.15
N LEU A 536 -20.18 -27.33 -26.68
CA LEU A 536 -20.99 -28.28 -27.44
C LEU A 536 -22.36 -27.68 -27.81
N ASP A 537 -23.02 -27.03 -26.86
CA ASP A 537 -24.31 -26.35 -27.09
C ASP A 537 -24.13 -25.17 -28.04
N ILE A 538 -23.03 -24.42 -27.90
CA ILE A 538 -22.68 -23.33 -28.81
C ILE A 538 -22.52 -23.85 -30.25
N GLU A 539 -21.76 -24.93 -30.44
CA GLU A 539 -21.53 -25.52 -31.77
C GLU A 539 -22.81 -26.12 -32.36
N LYS A 540 -23.79 -26.52 -31.54
CA LYS A 540 -25.07 -27.08 -31.97
C LYS A 540 -26.11 -25.99 -32.28
N ASP A 541 -26.33 -25.08 -31.35
CA ASP A 541 -27.45 -24.15 -31.37
C ASP A 541 -27.08 -22.82 -32.05
N CYS A 542 -25.81 -22.40 -31.96
CA CYS A 542 -25.33 -21.13 -32.51
C CYS A 542 -24.49 -21.27 -33.78
N ALA A 543 -24.28 -22.49 -34.31
CA ALA A 543 -23.39 -22.75 -35.44
C ALA A 543 -23.65 -21.85 -36.66
N LYS A 544 -24.93 -21.69 -37.03
CA LYS A 544 -25.33 -20.88 -38.20
C LYS A 544 -25.00 -19.40 -38.00
N SER A 545 -25.37 -18.84 -36.84
CA SER A 545 -25.12 -17.44 -36.51
C SER A 545 -23.63 -17.15 -36.33
N MET A 546 -22.88 -18.07 -35.73
CA MET A 546 -21.41 -17.97 -35.63
C MET A 546 -20.74 -17.96 -37.00
N LYS A 547 -21.17 -18.82 -37.93
CA LYS A 547 -20.67 -18.80 -39.32
C LYS A 547 -20.98 -17.47 -40.02
N MET A 548 -22.12 -16.85 -39.70
CA MET A 548 -22.53 -15.57 -40.25
C MET A 548 -21.78 -14.37 -39.64
N LEU A 549 -21.53 -14.38 -38.33
CA LEU A 549 -20.92 -13.26 -37.60
C LEU A 549 -19.39 -13.26 -37.66
N ASN A 550 -18.75 -14.43 -37.77
CA ASN A 550 -17.29 -14.57 -37.85
C ASN A 550 -16.62 -13.64 -38.87
N PRO A 551 -17.11 -13.54 -40.14
CA PRO A 551 -16.54 -12.63 -41.13
C PRO A 551 -16.57 -11.15 -40.73
N PHE A 552 -17.51 -10.76 -39.87
CA PHE A 552 -17.72 -9.38 -39.43
C PHE A 552 -17.13 -9.08 -38.06
N LYS A 553 -16.35 -9.99 -37.48
CA LYS A 553 -15.76 -9.84 -36.14
C LYS A 553 -14.98 -8.53 -35.97
N ASN A 554 -14.12 -8.22 -36.94
CA ASN A 554 -13.33 -6.99 -36.94
C ASN A 554 -14.19 -5.76 -37.23
N ASP A 555 -15.17 -5.89 -38.12
CA ASP A 555 -16.12 -4.81 -38.43
C ASP A 555 -16.92 -4.41 -37.18
N MET A 556 -17.43 -5.38 -36.41
CA MET A 556 -18.10 -5.12 -35.14
C MET A 556 -17.18 -4.47 -34.11
N GLN A 557 -15.89 -4.87 -34.04
CA GLN A 557 -14.93 -4.20 -33.16
C GLN A 557 -14.76 -2.73 -33.54
N LEU A 558 -14.60 -2.45 -34.83
CA LEU A 558 -14.50 -1.09 -35.35
C LEU A 558 -15.76 -0.24 -35.08
N MET A 559 -16.94 -0.84 -35.02
CA MET A 559 -18.16 -0.15 -34.61
C MET A 559 -18.12 0.27 -33.14
N ILE A 560 -17.60 -0.59 -32.27
CA ILE A 560 -17.44 -0.31 -30.84
C ILE A 560 -16.40 0.80 -30.64
N ASP A 561 -15.27 0.70 -31.32
CA ASP A 561 -14.19 1.69 -31.23
C ASP A 561 -14.61 3.09 -31.69
N ARG A 562 -15.69 3.19 -32.47
CA ARG A 562 -16.24 4.44 -33.03
C ARG A 562 -17.58 4.87 -32.42
N GLU A 563 -18.07 4.17 -31.39
CA GLU A 563 -19.37 4.45 -30.76
C GLU A 563 -19.50 5.90 -30.30
N ASP A 564 -18.42 6.44 -29.72
CA ASP A 564 -18.38 7.81 -29.19
C ASP A 564 -18.02 8.88 -30.24
N SER A 565 -17.74 8.50 -31.49
CA SER A 565 -17.40 9.46 -32.56
C SER A 565 -18.67 10.12 -33.08
N GLU A 566 -18.79 11.43 -32.86
CA GLU A 566 -19.90 12.21 -33.38
C GLU A 566 -19.86 12.26 -34.91
N LEU A 567 -18.65 12.32 -35.47
CA LEU A 567 -18.43 12.28 -36.90
C LEU A 567 -18.95 10.99 -37.53
N PHE A 568 -18.54 9.85 -36.97
CA PHE A 568 -18.98 8.53 -37.41
C PHE A 568 -20.49 8.40 -37.29
N ARG A 569 -21.08 8.84 -36.18
CA ARG A 569 -22.54 8.84 -35.97
C ARG A 569 -23.29 9.66 -37.02
N LYS A 570 -22.79 10.84 -37.42
CA LYS A 570 -23.37 11.64 -38.51
C LYS A 570 -23.34 10.88 -39.84
N MET A 571 -22.19 10.29 -40.19
CA MET A 571 -22.02 9.51 -41.42
C MET A 571 -22.92 8.27 -41.44
N TRP A 572 -22.93 7.52 -40.34
CA TRP A 572 -23.78 6.38 -40.12
C TRP A 572 -25.27 6.74 -40.28
N THR A 573 -25.72 7.83 -39.66
CA THR A 573 -27.12 8.29 -39.76
C THR A 573 -27.48 8.68 -41.19
N LYS A 574 -26.60 9.41 -41.90
CA LYS A 574 -26.82 9.81 -43.30
C LYS A 574 -26.90 8.57 -44.21
N ARG A 575 -25.98 7.62 -44.06
CA ARG A 575 -25.97 6.37 -44.83
C ARG A 575 -27.19 5.51 -44.50
N ARG A 576 -27.55 5.34 -43.24
CA ARG A 576 -28.77 4.61 -42.85
C ARG A 576 -30.03 5.25 -43.43
N ALA A 577 -30.16 6.58 -43.39
CA ALA A 577 -31.32 7.29 -43.92
C ALA A 577 -31.55 7.03 -45.42
N THR A 578 -30.49 6.77 -46.19
CA THR A 578 -30.63 6.38 -47.61
C THR A 578 -31.27 5.00 -47.82
N TYR A 579 -31.36 4.17 -46.78
CA TYR A 579 -32.03 2.85 -46.81
C TYR A 579 -33.42 2.87 -46.14
N SER A 580 -33.95 4.04 -45.77
CA SER A 580 -35.23 4.22 -45.05
C SER A 580 -36.49 3.66 -45.72
N GLN A 581 -36.40 3.16 -46.96
CA GLN A 581 -37.52 2.51 -47.66
C GLN A 581 -37.65 1.01 -47.34
N ASN A 582 -36.62 0.35 -46.79
CA ASN A 582 -36.66 -1.04 -46.33
C ASN A 582 -35.92 -1.18 -44.99
N PRO A 583 -36.54 -1.64 -43.89
CA PRO A 583 -35.82 -1.90 -42.66
C PRO A 583 -34.71 -2.92 -42.92
N ILE A 584 -33.51 -2.64 -42.39
CA ILE A 584 -32.35 -3.52 -42.51
C ILE A 584 -32.68 -4.84 -41.80
N SER A 585 -33.12 -5.85 -42.56
CA SER A 585 -33.67 -7.09 -42.01
C SER A 585 -32.67 -8.24 -41.89
N THR A 586 -31.42 -8.04 -42.37
CA THR A 586 -30.35 -9.04 -42.35
C THR A 586 -29.03 -8.42 -41.91
N MET A 587 -28.14 -9.23 -41.31
CA MET A 587 -26.82 -8.77 -40.87
C MET A 587 -25.93 -8.29 -42.03
N ASN A 588 -26.03 -8.91 -43.21
CA ASN A 588 -25.22 -8.50 -44.36
C ASN A 588 -25.57 -7.08 -44.82
N ALA A 589 -26.87 -6.78 -44.95
CA ALA A 589 -27.33 -5.44 -45.31
C ALA A 589 -26.90 -4.40 -44.25
N PHE A 590 -26.93 -4.77 -42.96
CA PHE A 590 -26.43 -3.91 -41.89
C PHE A 590 -24.94 -3.61 -42.04
N MET A 591 -24.14 -4.65 -42.29
CA MET A 591 -22.70 -4.53 -42.46
C MET A 591 -22.30 -3.78 -43.72
N ASP A 592 -23.09 -3.84 -44.79
CA ASP A 592 -22.86 -3.05 -46.01
C ASP A 592 -23.03 -1.55 -45.75
N VAL A 593 -24.06 -1.16 -44.97
CA VAL A 593 -24.23 0.24 -44.52
C VAL A 593 -23.06 0.67 -43.64
N PHE A 594 -22.61 -0.21 -42.74
CA PHE A 594 -21.47 0.08 -41.86
C PHE A 594 -20.21 0.32 -42.67
N LYS A 595 -19.90 -0.55 -43.64
CA LYS A 595 -18.72 -0.43 -44.50
C LYS A 595 -18.71 0.87 -45.29
N GLN A 596 -19.87 1.32 -45.76
CA GLN A 596 -19.99 2.62 -46.44
C GLN A 596 -19.71 3.79 -45.50
N ALA A 597 -20.34 3.81 -44.32
CA ALA A 597 -20.10 4.84 -43.30
C ALA A 597 -18.65 4.84 -42.81
N ASN A 598 -18.08 3.65 -42.64
CA ASN A 598 -16.69 3.48 -42.28
C ASN A 598 -15.75 4.03 -43.36
N SER A 599 -16.01 3.70 -44.62
CA SER A 599 -15.19 4.19 -45.74
C SER A 599 -15.20 5.72 -45.82
N ASP A 600 -16.36 6.35 -45.59
CA ASP A 600 -16.46 7.82 -45.52
C ASP A 600 -15.64 8.38 -44.34
N TRP A 601 -15.71 7.72 -43.18
CA TRP A 601 -14.99 8.13 -41.98
C TRP A 601 -13.47 7.98 -42.14
N GLU A 602 -12.99 6.87 -42.69
CA GLU A 602 -11.57 6.63 -42.96
C GLU A 602 -11.01 7.58 -44.02
N TYR A 603 -11.80 7.88 -45.05
CA TYR A 603 -11.45 8.89 -46.05
C TYR A 603 -11.27 10.26 -45.39
N LEU A 604 -12.22 10.68 -44.55
CA LEU A 604 -12.15 11.96 -43.86
C LEU A 604 -11.00 12.01 -42.85
N ALA A 605 -10.80 10.96 -42.07
CA ALA A 605 -9.67 10.83 -41.14
C ALA A 605 -8.32 10.97 -41.88
N THR A 606 -8.19 10.31 -43.03
CA THR A 606 -6.99 10.42 -43.88
C THR A 606 -6.82 11.85 -44.43
N ALA A 607 -7.90 12.48 -44.87
CA ALA A 607 -7.87 13.85 -45.37
C ALA A 607 -7.48 14.86 -44.28
N ILE A 608 -7.96 14.70 -43.05
CA ILE A 608 -7.59 15.53 -41.89
C ILE A 608 -6.12 15.31 -41.55
N LYS A 609 -5.67 14.05 -41.48
CA LYS A 609 -4.27 13.71 -41.16
C LYS A 609 -3.28 14.32 -42.14
N ASN A 610 -3.61 14.28 -43.43
CA ASN A 610 -2.74 14.76 -44.51
C ASN A 610 -2.92 16.25 -44.83
N ASN A 611 -3.80 16.95 -44.12
CA ASN A 611 -4.24 18.31 -44.43
C ASN A 611 -4.68 18.50 -45.90
N THR A 612 -5.44 17.54 -46.42
CA THR A 612 -6.00 17.56 -47.78
C THR A 612 -7.51 17.74 -47.81
N LEU A 613 -8.13 17.97 -46.64
CA LEU A 613 -9.56 18.19 -46.53
C LEU A 613 -9.98 19.45 -47.32
N ARG A 614 -11.04 19.30 -48.11
CA ARG A 614 -11.62 20.37 -48.95
C ARG A 614 -12.80 21.02 -48.26
N TYR A 615 -13.10 22.27 -48.62
CA TYR A 615 -14.18 23.07 -48.02
C TYR A 615 -15.54 22.34 -48.02
N SER A 616 -15.83 21.52 -49.03
CA SER A 616 -17.01 20.64 -49.08
C SER A 616 -17.12 19.68 -47.88
N GLY A 617 -15.99 19.23 -47.32
CA GLY A 617 -15.92 18.37 -46.15
C GLY A 617 -16.32 19.05 -44.83
N LEU A 618 -16.49 20.38 -44.80
CA LEU A 618 -16.98 21.09 -43.61
C LEU A 618 -18.37 20.65 -43.18
N GLU A 619 -19.19 20.10 -44.09
CA GLU A 619 -20.53 19.58 -43.74
C GLU A 619 -20.49 18.57 -42.59
N TRP A 620 -19.38 17.85 -42.47
CA TRP A 620 -19.21 16.84 -41.45
C TRP A 620 -18.70 17.43 -40.14
N CYS A 621 -17.86 18.46 -40.20
CA CYS A 621 -17.06 18.99 -39.09
C CYS A 621 -17.77 20.04 -38.22
N GLU A 622 -19.05 20.31 -38.47
CA GLU A 622 -19.82 21.31 -37.73
C GLU A 622 -20.19 20.82 -36.32
N SER A 623 -19.98 21.69 -35.33
CA SER A 623 -20.43 21.49 -33.93
C SER A 623 -19.91 20.20 -33.29
N MET A 624 -18.59 20.01 -33.28
CA MET A 624 -17.93 18.82 -32.69
C MET A 624 -17.14 19.16 -31.42
N ASP A 625 -17.07 18.18 -30.51
CA ASP A 625 -16.00 18.13 -29.51
C ASP A 625 -14.72 17.57 -30.17
N TRP A 626 -13.92 18.46 -30.74
CA TRP A 626 -12.68 18.10 -31.42
C TRP A 626 -11.69 17.37 -30.52
N LYS A 627 -11.70 17.63 -29.21
CA LYS A 627 -10.77 16.97 -28.29
C LYS A 627 -11.08 15.48 -28.20
N LEU A 628 -12.37 15.14 -28.03
CA LEU A 628 -12.83 13.75 -28.04
C LEU A 628 -12.62 13.13 -29.42
N GLU A 629 -13.07 13.80 -30.48
CA GLU A 629 -13.03 13.28 -31.84
C GLU A 629 -11.60 12.97 -32.32
N MET A 630 -10.63 13.84 -32.01
CA MET A 630 -9.22 13.60 -32.36
C MET A 630 -8.62 12.39 -31.65
N SER A 631 -9.07 12.09 -30.43
CA SER A 631 -8.61 10.90 -29.69
C SER A 631 -9.11 9.60 -30.32
N ILE A 632 -10.27 9.63 -30.98
CA ILE A 632 -10.87 8.48 -31.68
C ILE A 632 -10.31 8.35 -33.09
N LEU A 633 -10.18 9.47 -33.83
CA LEU A 633 -9.58 9.48 -35.16
C LEU A 633 -8.14 8.98 -35.15
N PHE A 634 -7.37 9.35 -34.12
CA PHE A 634 -5.94 9.07 -34.06
C PHE A 634 -5.47 8.66 -32.64
N PRO A 635 -5.79 7.44 -32.18
CA PRO A 635 -5.50 7.00 -30.82
C PRO A 635 -4.00 6.82 -30.50
N ASN A 636 -3.16 6.59 -31.51
CA ASN A 636 -1.74 6.18 -31.34
C ASN A 636 -0.72 7.19 -31.92
N VAL A 637 -0.98 8.49 -31.82
CA VAL A 637 -0.12 9.52 -32.43
C VAL A 637 1.03 9.92 -31.50
N GLY A 638 2.26 9.90 -32.01
CA GLY A 638 3.45 10.43 -31.32
C GLY A 638 3.42 11.96 -31.16
N SER A 639 4.24 12.51 -30.26
CA SER A 639 4.19 13.95 -29.90
C SER A 639 4.35 14.89 -31.09
N GLU A 640 5.28 14.64 -32.01
CA GLU A 640 5.52 15.50 -33.18
C GLU A 640 4.34 15.53 -34.18
N ALA A 641 3.66 14.39 -34.33
CA ALA A 641 2.47 14.32 -35.17
C ALA A 641 1.23 14.93 -34.49
N LYS A 642 1.21 15.06 -33.15
CA LYS A 642 0.15 15.76 -32.42
C LYS A 642 0.15 17.26 -32.69
N ASP A 643 1.32 17.90 -32.74
CA ASP A 643 1.42 19.34 -32.99
C ASP A 643 0.90 19.71 -34.39
N LYS A 644 1.29 18.92 -35.41
CA LYS A 644 0.78 19.09 -36.78
C LYS A 644 -0.73 18.83 -36.88
N MET A 645 -1.25 17.88 -36.11
CA MET A 645 -2.68 17.60 -36.06
C MET A 645 -3.48 18.70 -35.37
N GLN A 646 -2.93 19.34 -34.33
CA GLN A 646 -3.54 20.50 -33.68
C GLN A 646 -3.58 21.71 -34.63
N GLU A 647 -2.55 21.90 -35.45
CA GLU A 647 -2.55 22.93 -36.50
C GLU A 647 -3.67 22.67 -37.52
N ASN A 648 -3.79 21.44 -38.04
CA ASN A 648 -4.86 21.06 -38.97
C ASN A 648 -6.25 21.24 -38.32
N GLN A 649 -6.41 20.85 -37.06
CA GLN A 649 -7.66 21.04 -36.30
C GLN A 649 -8.03 22.53 -36.25
N LYS A 650 -7.08 23.38 -35.90
CA LYS A 650 -7.28 24.84 -35.84
C LYS A 650 -7.67 25.41 -37.20
N GLU A 651 -7.08 24.92 -38.29
CA GLU A 651 -7.48 25.31 -39.64
C GLU A 651 -8.93 24.94 -39.95
N ILE A 652 -9.37 23.75 -39.55
CA ILE A 652 -10.76 23.31 -39.73
C ILE A 652 -11.72 24.13 -38.86
N GLU A 653 -11.40 24.34 -37.58
CA GLU A 653 -12.20 25.17 -36.66
C GLU A 653 -12.38 26.59 -37.19
N ASN A 654 -11.31 27.20 -37.70
CA ASN A 654 -11.37 28.52 -38.33
C ASN A 654 -12.24 28.52 -39.60
N ALA A 655 -12.14 27.48 -40.44
CA ALA A 655 -12.97 27.36 -41.63
C ALA A 655 -14.46 27.14 -41.30
N VAL A 656 -14.77 26.39 -40.23
CA VAL A 656 -16.13 26.30 -39.65
C VAL A 656 -16.59 27.67 -39.17
N GLY A 657 -15.74 28.38 -38.42
CA GLY A 657 -16.01 29.75 -37.96
C GLY A 657 -16.30 30.72 -39.10
N LEU A 658 -15.55 30.61 -40.21
CA LEU A 658 -15.79 31.37 -41.43
C LEU A 658 -17.18 31.11 -41.99
N ARG A 659 -17.57 29.85 -42.14
CA ARG A 659 -18.87 29.46 -42.68
C ARG A 659 -20.01 30.02 -41.82
N GLN A 660 -19.85 29.97 -40.50
CA GLN A 660 -20.85 30.47 -39.54
C GLN A 660 -20.95 32.00 -39.50
N THR A 661 -19.83 32.71 -39.75
CA THR A 661 -19.73 34.18 -39.63
C THR A 661 -19.80 34.93 -40.96
N LYS A 662 -19.71 34.25 -42.11
CA LYS A 662 -19.75 34.84 -43.47
C LYS A 662 -20.84 35.88 -43.65
N HIS A 663 -22.07 35.56 -43.26
CA HIS A 663 -23.20 36.49 -43.35
C HIS A 663 -23.04 37.73 -42.46
N CYS A 664 -22.43 37.58 -41.28
CA CYS A 664 -22.17 38.71 -40.38
C CYS A 664 -21.13 39.67 -40.98
N TRP A 665 -20.10 39.13 -41.65
CA TRP A 665 -19.09 39.93 -42.36
C TRP A 665 -19.71 40.71 -43.53
N GLN A 666 -20.66 40.10 -44.24
CA GLN A 666 -21.43 40.77 -45.27
C GLN A 666 -22.22 41.97 -44.72
N ILE A 667 -22.91 41.77 -43.59
CA ILE A 667 -23.68 42.82 -42.92
C ILE A 667 -22.78 43.96 -42.46
N LEU A 668 -21.62 43.65 -41.86
CA LEU A 668 -20.65 44.66 -41.44
C LEU A 668 -20.19 45.51 -42.61
N LYS A 669 -19.86 44.88 -43.75
CA LYS A 669 -19.46 45.57 -44.96
C LYS A 669 -20.53 46.58 -45.41
N GLN A 670 -21.75 46.09 -45.60
CA GLN A 670 -22.86 46.92 -46.10
C GLN A 670 -23.19 48.05 -45.13
N ALA A 671 -23.32 47.78 -43.83
CA ALA A 671 -23.64 48.79 -42.83
C ALA A 671 -22.57 49.90 -42.78
N THR A 672 -21.29 49.53 -42.86
CA THR A 672 -20.18 50.50 -42.85
C THR A 672 -20.22 51.40 -44.08
N GLU A 673 -20.41 50.83 -45.28
CA GLU A 673 -20.49 51.58 -46.53
C GLU A 673 -21.68 52.56 -46.55
N ILE A 674 -22.84 52.12 -46.06
CA ILE A 674 -24.03 52.98 -45.98
C ILE A 674 -23.80 54.14 -45.00
N ILE A 675 -23.27 53.85 -43.80
CA ILE A 675 -23.00 54.88 -42.80
C ILE A 675 -21.93 55.86 -43.28
N GLN A 676 -20.88 55.37 -43.97
CA GLN A 676 -19.83 56.22 -44.53
C GLN A 676 -20.43 57.23 -45.52
N ASN A 677 -21.27 56.77 -46.45
CA ASN A 677 -21.88 57.62 -47.48
C ASN A 677 -22.81 58.70 -46.90
N ALA A 678 -23.43 58.39 -45.76
CA ALA A 678 -24.30 59.29 -45.03
C ALA A 678 -23.58 60.25 -44.06
N HIS A 679 -22.35 59.96 -43.67
CA HIS A 679 -21.67 60.71 -42.62
C HIS A 679 -21.34 62.15 -43.06
N LYS A 680 -21.56 63.14 -42.18
CA LYS A 680 -21.29 64.57 -42.47
C LYS A 680 -19.85 64.85 -42.91
N ASN A 681 -18.90 64.04 -42.44
CA ASN A 681 -17.48 64.12 -42.76
C ASN A 681 -17.02 63.07 -43.80
N LYS A 682 -17.92 62.53 -44.64
CA LYS A 682 -17.61 61.42 -45.57
C LYS A 682 -16.38 61.63 -46.46
N SER A 683 -16.12 62.86 -46.90
CA SER A 683 -14.95 63.21 -47.73
C SER A 683 -13.62 63.07 -47.00
N THR A 684 -13.63 63.02 -45.66
CA THR A 684 -12.45 62.86 -44.82
C THR A 684 -12.21 61.42 -44.37
N ILE A 685 -13.24 60.55 -44.43
CA ILE A 685 -13.13 59.13 -44.07
C ILE A 685 -12.51 58.38 -45.27
N LYS A 686 -11.20 58.13 -45.18
CA LYS A 686 -10.47 57.47 -46.27
C LYS A 686 -10.44 55.97 -46.07
N SER A 687 -10.41 55.23 -47.18
CA SER A 687 -10.11 53.81 -47.11
C SER A 687 -8.67 53.60 -46.67
N ASP A 688 -8.49 52.82 -45.61
CA ASP A 688 -7.20 52.43 -45.08
C ASP A 688 -6.85 50.97 -45.43
N GLU A 689 -5.61 50.59 -45.15
CA GLU A 689 -5.05 49.27 -45.47
C GLU A 689 -5.82 48.12 -44.82
N VAL A 690 -6.29 48.29 -43.57
CA VAL A 690 -7.04 47.26 -42.85
C VAL A 690 -8.39 46.98 -43.55
N TRP A 691 -9.09 48.03 -43.99
CA TRP A 691 -10.35 47.87 -44.72
C TRP A 691 -10.15 47.21 -46.10
N GLN A 692 -9.12 47.62 -46.83
CA GLN A 692 -8.79 47.03 -48.14
C GLN A 692 -8.38 45.55 -48.01
N THR A 693 -7.63 45.23 -46.96
CA THR A 693 -7.26 43.84 -46.63
C THR A 693 -8.50 42.99 -46.37
N PHE A 694 -9.44 43.48 -45.56
CA PHE A 694 -10.72 42.82 -45.33
C PHE A 694 -11.53 42.62 -46.61
N LEU A 695 -11.68 43.65 -47.45
CA LEU A 695 -12.45 43.56 -48.70
C LEU A 695 -11.88 42.49 -49.64
N LYS A 696 -10.56 42.46 -49.79
CA LYS A 696 -9.87 41.46 -50.61
C LYS A 696 -10.14 40.05 -50.12
N GLN A 697 -10.05 39.79 -48.82
CA GLN A 697 -10.38 38.47 -48.27
C GLN A 697 -11.86 38.14 -48.40
N PHE A 698 -12.75 39.10 -48.17
CA PHE A 698 -14.19 38.92 -48.28
C PHE A 698 -14.63 38.53 -49.71
N GLU A 699 -13.96 39.05 -50.73
CA GLU A 699 -14.16 38.62 -52.11
C GLU A 699 -13.80 37.15 -52.33
N PHE A 700 -12.66 36.69 -51.79
CA PHE A 700 -12.28 35.27 -51.82
C PHE A 700 -13.30 34.38 -51.09
N ILE A 701 -13.81 34.81 -49.93
CA ILE A 701 -14.87 34.08 -49.18
C ILE A 701 -16.14 33.92 -50.03
N GLY A 702 -16.45 34.89 -50.89
CA GLY A 702 -17.56 34.83 -51.85
C GLY A 702 -17.43 33.67 -52.83
N GLN A 703 -16.20 33.36 -53.27
CA GLN A 703 -15.90 32.34 -54.28
C GLN A 703 -15.91 30.90 -53.74
N PHE A 704 -15.69 30.71 -52.44
CA PHE A 704 -15.59 29.37 -51.82
C PHE A 704 -16.84 28.50 -51.98
N GLU A 705 -18.04 29.06 -52.09
CA GLU A 705 -19.26 28.26 -52.31
C GLU A 705 -19.32 27.65 -53.72
N HIS A 706 -18.74 28.34 -54.71
CA HIS A 706 -18.67 27.87 -56.09
C HIS A 706 -17.52 26.88 -56.31
N ASP A 707 -16.40 27.07 -55.62
CA ASP A 707 -15.19 26.23 -55.74
C ASP A 707 -14.97 25.30 -54.53
N LYS A 708 -16.02 24.96 -53.77
CA LYS A 708 -15.93 24.19 -52.51
C LYS A 708 -15.15 22.87 -52.58
N GLU A 709 -15.11 22.22 -53.74
CA GLU A 709 -14.36 20.97 -53.96
C GLU A 709 -12.86 21.20 -54.19
N LYS A 710 -12.46 22.43 -54.58
CA LYS A 710 -11.08 22.82 -54.85
C LYS A 710 -10.46 23.56 -53.66
N THR A 711 -11.23 24.40 -52.98
CA THR A 711 -10.77 25.21 -51.84
C THR A 711 -10.26 24.33 -50.70
N SER A 712 -9.05 24.62 -50.22
CA SER A 712 -8.43 23.94 -49.06
C SER A 712 -8.87 24.57 -47.73
N MET A 713 -8.81 23.80 -46.64
CA MET A 713 -9.08 24.35 -45.30
C MET A 713 -8.12 25.45 -44.91
N LYS A 714 -6.85 25.35 -45.30
CA LYS A 714 -5.84 26.37 -45.05
C LYS A 714 -6.20 27.71 -45.68
N GLU A 715 -6.69 27.73 -46.92
CA GLU A 715 -7.14 28.95 -47.59
C GLU A 715 -8.33 29.58 -46.86
N ALA A 716 -9.32 28.76 -46.46
CA ALA A 716 -10.48 29.23 -45.69
C ALA A 716 -10.08 29.74 -44.29
N SER A 717 -9.22 29.02 -43.59
CA SER A 717 -8.66 29.39 -42.28
C SER A 717 -7.93 30.73 -42.35
N ASN A 718 -7.07 30.91 -43.35
CA ASN A 718 -6.33 32.16 -43.54
C ASN A 718 -7.27 33.34 -43.77
N CYS A 719 -8.30 33.18 -44.61
CA CYS A 719 -9.30 34.22 -44.82
C CYS A 719 -10.01 34.58 -43.51
N TYR A 720 -10.37 33.59 -42.71
CA TYR A 720 -10.99 33.80 -41.39
C TYR A 720 -10.07 34.56 -40.44
N CYS A 721 -8.82 34.10 -40.27
CA CYS A 721 -7.84 34.74 -39.41
C CYS A 721 -7.62 36.20 -39.79
N ILE A 722 -7.48 36.51 -41.08
CA ILE A 722 -7.28 37.88 -41.55
C ILE A 722 -8.52 38.74 -41.26
N CYS A 723 -9.74 38.24 -41.53
CA CYS A 723 -10.96 38.97 -41.18
C CYS A 723 -11.08 39.21 -39.66
N MET A 724 -10.71 38.21 -38.86
CA MET A 724 -10.67 38.28 -37.40
C MET A 724 -9.61 39.26 -36.88
N GLU A 725 -8.44 39.34 -37.50
CA GLU A 725 -7.41 40.33 -37.15
C GLU A 725 -7.87 41.75 -37.45
N CYS A 726 -8.62 41.95 -38.55
CA CYS A 726 -9.15 43.25 -38.91
C CYS A 726 -10.19 43.76 -37.88
N PHE A 727 -11.11 42.89 -37.45
CA PHE A 727 -12.36 43.33 -36.81
C PHE A 727 -12.80 42.52 -35.56
N GLY A 728 -12.07 41.47 -35.20
CA GLY A 728 -12.36 40.59 -34.06
C GLY A 728 -13.60 39.72 -34.25
N ASP A 729 -14.03 39.00 -33.21
CA ASP A 729 -15.22 38.15 -33.28
C ASP A 729 -16.50 38.99 -33.46
N ILE A 730 -17.25 38.69 -34.53
CA ILE A 730 -18.54 39.31 -34.87
C ILE A 730 -19.72 38.32 -34.88
N ALA A 731 -19.57 37.08 -34.41
CA ALA A 731 -20.63 36.05 -34.47
C ALA A 731 -21.95 36.46 -33.78
N LYS A 732 -21.91 37.46 -32.90
CA LYS A 732 -23.06 38.00 -32.15
C LYS A 732 -23.86 39.11 -32.87
N SER A 733 -23.46 39.59 -34.06
CA SER A 733 -24.06 40.77 -34.72
C SER A 733 -25.20 40.48 -35.71
N LYS A 734 -25.99 39.41 -35.50
CA LYS A 734 -27.10 39.05 -36.40
C LYS A 734 -28.35 39.90 -36.12
N LYS A 735 -28.59 41.01 -36.86
CA LYS A 735 -29.94 41.48 -37.32
C LYS A 735 -29.97 42.89 -37.97
N ASN A 736 -30.82 42.99 -39.01
CA ASN A 736 -31.46 44.17 -39.64
C ASN A 736 -30.60 45.14 -40.50
N GLU A 737 -30.11 44.64 -41.64
CA GLU A 737 -29.30 45.36 -42.63
C GLU A 737 -30.06 46.48 -43.39
N LYS A 738 -31.29 46.22 -43.86
CA LYS A 738 -31.99 47.14 -44.79
C LYS A 738 -32.40 48.49 -44.18
N LYS A 739 -32.83 48.49 -42.92
CA LYS A 739 -33.39 49.68 -42.25
C LYS A 739 -32.36 50.52 -41.48
N ILE A 740 -31.19 49.96 -41.19
CA ILE A 740 -30.04 50.76 -40.70
C ILE A 740 -29.60 51.76 -41.76
N GLY A 741 -29.73 51.39 -43.04
CA GLY A 741 -29.46 52.33 -44.13
C GLY A 741 -30.38 53.54 -44.15
N GLU A 742 -31.65 53.37 -43.79
CA GLU A 742 -32.64 54.46 -43.69
C GLU A 742 -32.37 55.38 -42.48
N PHE A 743 -31.93 54.82 -41.34
CA PHE A 743 -31.43 55.59 -40.21
C PHE A 743 -30.17 56.40 -40.54
N ALA A 744 -29.32 55.87 -41.43
CA ALA A 744 -28.10 56.52 -41.83
C ALA A 744 -28.36 57.64 -42.83
N THR A 745 -29.18 57.42 -43.85
CA THR A 745 -29.29 58.35 -44.99
C THR A 745 -30.28 59.50 -44.79
N ASN A 746 -31.20 59.40 -43.83
CA ASN A 746 -32.19 60.45 -43.61
C ASN A 746 -31.67 61.55 -42.66
N GLU A 747 -31.74 62.82 -43.10
CA GLU A 747 -31.31 63.98 -42.30
C GLU A 747 -32.03 64.07 -40.95
N ILE A 748 -33.26 63.55 -40.84
CA ILE A 748 -34.04 63.51 -39.59
C ILE A 748 -33.28 62.76 -38.49
N PHE A 749 -32.55 61.69 -38.80
CA PHE A 749 -31.85 60.90 -37.79
C PHE A 749 -30.40 61.34 -37.58
N THR A 750 -29.78 61.97 -38.58
CA THR A 750 -28.38 62.43 -38.51
C THR A 750 -28.24 63.84 -37.95
N ASN A 751 -29.23 64.72 -38.15
CA ASN A 751 -29.27 66.07 -37.60
C ASN A 751 -30.09 66.11 -36.30
N LYS A 752 -29.47 66.60 -35.21
CA LYS A 752 -30.08 66.66 -33.88
C LYS A 752 -31.34 67.53 -33.84
N GLU A 753 -31.36 68.67 -34.54
CA GLU A 753 -32.49 69.60 -34.52
C GLU A 753 -33.69 69.04 -35.29
N GLN A 754 -33.44 68.46 -36.47
CA GLN A 754 -34.49 67.78 -37.24
C GLN A 754 -35.02 66.55 -36.49
N PHE A 755 -34.16 65.81 -35.78
CA PHE A 755 -34.58 64.68 -34.95
C PHE A 755 -35.51 65.11 -33.83
N GLU A 756 -35.15 66.14 -33.05
CA GLU A 756 -36.00 66.60 -31.94
C GLU A 756 -37.32 67.17 -32.46
N TYR A 757 -37.33 67.86 -33.61
CA TYR A 757 -38.56 68.29 -34.28
C TYR A 757 -39.45 67.10 -34.67
N ALA A 758 -38.87 66.07 -35.30
CA ALA A 758 -39.61 64.88 -35.71
C ALA A 758 -40.14 64.10 -34.50
N ILE A 759 -39.36 64.00 -33.42
CA ILE A 759 -39.77 63.36 -32.19
C ILE A 759 -40.91 64.13 -31.50
N GLN A 760 -40.85 65.46 -31.45
CA GLN A 760 -41.93 66.27 -30.88
C GLN A 760 -43.24 66.05 -31.66
N LYS A 761 -43.16 66.06 -33.00
CA LYS A 761 -44.29 65.72 -33.89
C LYS A 761 -44.87 64.33 -33.58
N MET A 762 -44.03 63.33 -33.36
CA MET A 762 -44.49 61.98 -33.00
C MET A 762 -45.13 61.92 -31.61
N ASP A 763 -44.60 62.66 -30.64
CA ASP A 763 -45.14 62.73 -29.26
C ASP A 763 -46.54 63.36 -29.26
N ASP A 764 -46.74 64.35 -30.14
CA ASP A 764 -48.00 65.07 -30.33
C ASP A 764 -49.00 64.34 -31.27
N SER A 765 -48.62 63.21 -31.89
CA SER A 765 -49.46 62.48 -32.84
C SER A 765 -50.61 61.72 -32.18
N LEU A 766 -51.74 61.62 -32.89
CA LEU A 766 -52.85 60.74 -32.50
C LEU A 766 -52.53 59.25 -32.65
N ASN A 767 -51.52 58.88 -33.45
CA ASN A 767 -51.12 57.49 -33.65
C ASN A 767 -50.34 56.95 -32.44
N GLU A 768 -50.96 56.03 -31.70
CA GLU A 768 -50.39 55.45 -30.48
C GLU A 768 -49.08 54.68 -30.73
N ASN A 769 -48.91 54.09 -31.92
CA ASN A 769 -47.67 53.39 -32.27
C ASN A 769 -46.48 54.35 -32.36
N PHE A 770 -46.66 55.55 -32.92
CA PHE A 770 -45.61 56.55 -32.98
C PHE A 770 -45.22 57.05 -31.58
N ARG A 771 -46.20 57.36 -30.73
CA ARG A 771 -45.94 57.79 -29.33
C ARG A 771 -45.20 56.71 -28.53
N HIS A 772 -45.55 55.43 -28.68
CA HIS A 772 -44.85 54.34 -28.00
C HIS A 772 -43.39 54.17 -28.48
N LEU A 773 -43.09 54.56 -29.73
CA LEU A 773 -41.74 54.47 -30.31
C LEU A 773 -40.85 55.67 -29.96
N VAL A 774 -41.40 56.84 -29.61
CA VAL A 774 -40.64 58.06 -29.25
C VAL A 774 -39.56 57.78 -28.20
N GLY A 775 -39.95 57.13 -27.09
CA GLY A 775 -39.02 56.83 -26.00
C GLY A 775 -37.90 55.85 -26.39
N LYS A 776 -38.18 54.96 -27.35
CA LYS A 776 -37.20 54.00 -27.88
C LYS A 776 -36.27 54.69 -28.89
N LEU A 777 -36.82 55.47 -29.82
CA LEU A 777 -36.09 56.26 -30.80
C LEU A 777 -35.13 57.27 -30.16
N ARG A 778 -35.57 58.03 -29.14
CA ARG A 778 -34.68 58.97 -28.41
C ARG A 778 -33.46 58.26 -27.84
N LYS A 779 -33.65 57.07 -27.26
CA LYS A 779 -32.55 56.26 -26.68
C LYS A 779 -31.63 55.71 -27.76
N VAL A 780 -32.19 55.21 -28.87
CA VAL A 780 -31.43 54.68 -30.01
C VAL A 780 -30.61 55.79 -30.68
N ASN A 781 -31.25 56.92 -31.01
CA ASN A 781 -30.60 58.04 -31.67
C ASN A 781 -29.50 58.65 -30.79
N LYS A 782 -29.71 58.76 -29.46
CA LYS A 782 -28.64 59.23 -28.55
C LYS A 782 -27.37 58.39 -28.66
N VAL A 783 -27.50 57.06 -28.79
CA VAL A 783 -26.35 56.16 -28.94
C VAL A 783 -25.72 56.31 -30.33
N LEU A 784 -26.52 56.37 -31.40
CA LEU A 784 -26.03 56.59 -32.77
C LEU A 784 -25.32 57.94 -32.91
N GLN A 785 -25.90 59.01 -32.36
CA GLN A 785 -25.30 60.34 -32.31
C GLN A 785 -23.97 60.33 -31.56
N LYS A 786 -23.89 59.67 -30.40
CA LYS A 786 -22.67 59.58 -29.61
C LYS A 786 -21.57 58.78 -30.31
N LYS A 787 -21.92 57.60 -30.83
CA LYS A 787 -20.93 56.64 -31.32
C LYS A 787 -20.57 56.86 -32.79
N ILE A 788 -21.52 57.29 -33.63
CA ILE A 788 -21.39 57.46 -35.08
C ILE A 788 -21.40 58.95 -35.46
N TRP A 789 -22.55 59.64 -35.39
CA TRP A 789 -22.72 60.91 -36.12
C TRP A 789 -21.95 62.12 -35.58
N ASN A 790 -21.66 62.16 -34.27
CA ASN A 790 -20.86 63.24 -33.66
C ASN A 790 -19.38 62.89 -33.52
N ARG A 791 -18.97 61.67 -33.90
CA ARG A 791 -17.57 61.28 -33.90
C ARG A 791 -16.95 61.61 -35.26
N THR A 792 -15.69 62.03 -35.25
CA THR A 792 -14.91 62.15 -36.49
C THR A 792 -14.10 60.88 -36.66
N TYR A 793 -14.12 60.31 -37.85
CA TYR A 793 -13.35 59.12 -38.22
C TYR A 793 -12.34 59.50 -39.28
N VAL A 794 -11.11 59.00 -39.13
CA VAL A 794 -10.04 59.24 -40.09
C VAL A 794 -10.01 58.12 -41.15
N SER A 795 -10.52 56.93 -40.80
CA SER A 795 -10.54 55.77 -41.70
C SER A 795 -11.85 54.96 -41.68
N ILE A 796 -12.06 54.15 -42.72
CA ILE A 796 -13.22 53.24 -42.81
C ILE A 796 -13.12 52.15 -41.74
N SER A 797 -11.93 51.64 -41.42
CA SER A 797 -11.78 50.64 -40.35
C SER A 797 -12.18 51.17 -38.97
N GLU A 798 -11.90 52.44 -38.66
CA GLU A 798 -12.37 53.06 -37.41
C GLU A 798 -13.90 53.13 -37.37
N LEU A 799 -14.53 53.43 -38.51
CA LEU A 799 -15.98 53.44 -38.64
C LEU A 799 -16.57 52.03 -38.47
N ALA A 800 -15.99 51.03 -39.15
CA ALA A 800 -16.42 49.63 -39.04
C ALA A 800 -16.31 49.11 -37.59
N LYS A 801 -15.23 49.45 -36.87
CA LYS A 801 -15.10 49.12 -35.45
C LYS A 801 -16.19 49.78 -34.60
N ALA A 802 -16.54 51.04 -34.87
CA ALA A 802 -17.64 51.70 -34.19
C ALA A 802 -19.00 51.06 -34.50
N VAL A 803 -19.20 50.57 -35.73
CA VAL A 803 -20.38 49.79 -36.11
C VAL A 803 -20.45 48.48 -35.32
N ILE A 804 -19.35 47.76 -35.18
CA ILE A 804 -19.28 46.54 -34.34
C ILE A 804 -19.57 46.87 -32.88
N GLU A 805 -19.04 47.98 -32.36
CA GLU A 805 -19.32 48.43 -30.99
C GLU A 805 -20.79 48.83 -30.76
N LEU A 806 -21.53 49.23 -31.79
CA LEU A 806 -22.98 49.41 -31.68
C LEU A 806 -23.69 48.07 -31.48
N TYR A 807 -23.26 47.03 -32.21
CA TYR A 807 -23.80 45.69 -32.07
C TYR A 807 -23.44 45.03 -30.73
N LYS A 808 -22.27 45.36 -30.17
CA LYS A 808 -21.79 44.84 -28.87
C LYS A 808 -22.30 45.62 -27.66
N GLU A 809 -22.98 46.75 -27.84
CA GLU A 809 -23.49 47.57 -26.74
C GLU A 809 -24.52 46.79 -25.90
N SER A 810 -24.08 46.30 -24.75
CA SER A 810 -24.81 45.41 -23.83
C SER A 810 -25.75 46.14 -22.88
N ASN A 811 -26.00 47.44 -23.08
CA ASN A 811 -27.15 48.09 -22.45
C ASN A 811 -28.40 47.34 -22.93
N SER A 812 -28.97 46.51 -22.05
CA SER A 812 -29.81 45.33 -22.30
C SER A 812 -31.08 45.52 -23.14
N ASN A 813 -31.27 46.68 -23.74
CA ASN A 813 -32.44 47.04 -24.50
C ASN A 813 -32.09 47.96 -25.69
N PHE A 814 -30.81 48.17 -26.06
CA PHE A 814 -30.46 48.94 -27.28
C PHE A 814 -30.80 48.15 -28.54
N GLN A 815 -30.36 46.89 -28.64
CA GLN A 815 -30.66 46.03 -29.79
C GLN A 815 -32.16 45.74 -29.94
N GLU A 816 -32.87 45.56 -28.82
CA GLU A 816 -34.32 45.38 -28.80
C GLU A 816 -35.07 46.66 -29.19
N LYS A 817 -34.72 47.82 -28.61
CA LYS A 817 -35.28 49.12 -29.03
C LYS A 817 -34.97 49.46 -30.47
N LEU A 818 -33.74 49.18 -30.92
CA LEU A 818 -33.35 49.37 -32.31
C LEU A 818 -34.20 48.47 -33.21
N LYS A 819 -34.39 47.19 -32.85
CA LYS A 819 -35.30 46.30 -33.58
C LYS A 819 -36.73 46.84 -33.64
N ASP A 820 -37.26 47.35 -32.54
CA ASP A 820 -38.61 47.94 -32.50
C ASP A 820 -38.73 49.19 -33.37
N CYS A 821 -37.73 50.08 -33.31
CA CYS A 821 -37.68 51.27 -34.17
C CYS A 821 -37.50 50.89 -35.64
N LEU A 822 -36.73 49.84 -35.94
CA LEU A 822 -36.60 49.28 -37.28
C LEU A 822 -37.86 48.51 -37.69
N ASN A 823 -38.83 48.22 -36.83
CA ASN A 823 -40.10 47.64 -37.29
C ASN A 823 -41.11 48.71 -37.76
N MET A 824 -40.79 49.99 -37.56
CA MET A 824 -41.60 51.11 -38.05
C MET A 824 -41.66 51.14 -39.59
N ASP A 825 -42.78 51.60 -40.11
CA ASP A 825 -42.91 52.00 -41.51
C ASP A 825 -42.29 53.40 -41.67
N PHE A 826 -41.11 53.45 -42.28
CA PHE A 826 -40.37 54.70 -42.47
C PHE A 826 -41.03 55.60 -43.51
N ASP A 827 -41.72 55.04 -44.50
CA ASP A 827 -42.38 55.84 -45.53
C ASP A 827 -43.60 56.57 -44.95
N GLU A 828 -44.38 55.87 -44.13
CA GLU A 828 -45.47 56.47 -43.35
C GLU A 828 -44.95 57.52 -42.36
N PHE A 829 -43.86 57.20 -41.64
CA PHE A 829 -43.22 58.15 -40.72
C PHE A 829 -42.73 59.42 -41.42
N PHE A 830 -42.02 59.30 -42.55
CA PHE A 830 -41.50 60.48 -43.25
C PHE A 830 -42.61 61.32 -43.90
N ARG A 831 -43.68 60.68 -44.38
CA ARG A 831 -44.88 61.39 -44.85
C ARG A 831 -45.52 62.17 -43.70
N PHE A 832 -45.70 61.54 -42.55
CA PHE A 832 -46.25 62.17 -41.35
C PHE A 832 -45.44 63.40 -40.91
N ILE A 833 -44.09 63.33 -40.90
CA ILE A 833 -43.25 64.47 -40.51
C ILE A 833 -43.38 65.65 -41.48
N LYS A 834 -43.56 65.38 -42.79
CA LYS A 834 -43.67 66.42 -43.82
C LYS A 834 -45.07 67.04 -43.91
N GLU A 835 -46.11 66.23 -43.82
CA GLU A 835 -47.50 66.63 -44.10
C GLU A 835 -48.32 66.92 -42.83
N GLY A 836 -47.86 66.48 -41.64
CA GLY A 836 -48.58 66.58 -40.37
C GLY A 836 -49.75 65.60 -40.26
N ASP A 837 -50.51 65.66 -39.16
CA ASP A 837 -51.73 64.84 -38.89
C ASP A 837 -52.93 65.25 -39.79
N GLN A 838 -52.69 65.62 -41.06
CA GLN A 838 -53.76 65.98 -41.98
C GLN A 838 -54.24 64.78 -42.79
N LEU A 839 -55.39 64.26 -42.32
CA LEU A 839 -56.36 63.29 -42.88
C LEU A 839 -56.23 61.84 -42.37
N PRO A 840 -57.38 61.17 -42.14
CA PRO A 840 -57.57 60.11 -41.15
C PRO A 840 -56.81 58.81 -41.42
#